data_AF-A0A534TUI7-F1
#
_entry.id   AF-A0A534TUI7-F1
#
_cell.length_a   1.000
_cell.length_b   1.000
_cell.length_c   1.000
_cell.angle_alpha   90.00
_cell.angle_beta   90.00
_cell.angle_gamma   90.00
#
_symmetry.space_group_name_H-M   'P 1'
#
loop_
_entity.id
_entity.type
_entity.pdbx_description
1 polymer ?
#
loop_
_entity_poly.entity_id
_entity_poly.type
_entity_poly.pdbx_seq_one_letter_code
_entity_poly.pdbx_strand_id
1 'polypeptide(L)'
;MAFDFAREWPFFPDDEKLRIFEPRANVAILIGHTATDVGGATKVDAPLAVLLERLPAKFPTSQVAAIGTIATLRDGVERVVQNLLTNPYITVLVLCGDDSPVFTPLEGIRCLYANGVDEGRHVIPGETDGRAAKIFARDALATLSHEEIACFRRRELEIVDARGALDPISFFTDVERRLPMLVRPVATPSWRVLEEIDPYRWRPRTIQVPSGMLEPFAGLRLALRGPDLVVDHDGPDVPRIVANGKADGRAQRAIHEVLRRGLLGDGATFASRLVAFGLAAERAVLAAEFPEDAARVGGHEFDVATGAVCADVADGDAAGAVVARASPLRLDPTGFFKIHVAYEQGTLAADYHEAGGRHVETLAARSAEDLLAAIVGGTYVGGDDETRAQHLAYLAVQIARADFALRTGLRFEEGQGLSSEARKNVGHHLVAATVIAGESLEDTWLRGLTHLREEGLLTTTQKGRVAEAWCTLFGIPEMGAMAIPEAYPASEEHIAHYAAELLAPAPDVRARGDYTYGDRTCHYFFDQIAATGNALTADPTRVYVNQRWVPEVDLPAQAHHRPCLVFDLWFRWGGRLHTLQIARSHDVYGGLPQNALGIARGWAQALARASGLALGDLWFCSISNNFRVGDDAENVRRALRGGVHAAPHVPTLPAPRVEVVEEDACRSGGAEGPIRVRHIIDVAARPVGTADEILAATPILRERLLRYRGELDQVATVIARLRTEAEADGREHSNSLLLSPRDPRVDRSAAATPLVCLQLRRQLGRLHAAAILLGPEAPALTPTLLDLQRHIATAAAIFVGSATFIHVADPPE
;
A
#
# COMPACT_ATOMS: atom_id res chain seq x y z
N MET A 1 -42.69 -16.58 -4.40
CA MET A 1 -41.57 -17.51 -4.69
C MET A 1 -40.82 -17.67 -3.39
N ALA A 2 -40.59 -18.91 -2.94
CA ALA A 2 -39.76 -19.13 -1.75
C ALA A 2 -38.35 -18.61 -2.08
N PHE A 3 -37.87 -17.62 -1.33
CA PHE A 3 -36.54 -17.06 -1.47
C PHE A 3 -35.52 -18.15 -1.14
N ASP A 4 -34.61 -18.45 -2.06
CA ASP A 4 -33.57 -19.46 -1.88
C ASP A 4 -32.33 -18.81 -1.26
N PHE A 5 -32.45 -18.38 0.01
CA PHE A 5 -31.39 -17.65 0.75
C PHE A 5 -30.03 -18.37 0.75
N ALA A 6 -29.99 -19.69 0.55
CA ALA A 6 -28.75 -20.43 0.40
C ALA A 6 -27.94 -20.05 -0.85
N ARG A 7 -28.56 -19.43 -1.87
CA ARG A 7 -27.86 -18.92 -3.06
C ARG A 7 -27.17 -17.57 -2.84
N GLU A 8 -27.62 -16.80 -1.85
CA GLU A 8 -27.17 -15.41 -1.58
C GLU A 8 -26.33 -15.31 -0.28
N TRP A 9 -25.94 -16.45 0.29
CA TRP A 9 -25.07 -16.52 1.46
C TRP A 9 -23.60 -16.58 1.04
N PRO A 10 -22.68 -15.82 1.67
CA PRO A 10 -22.74 -15.10 2.96
C PRO A 10 -23.18 -13.63 2.90
N PHE A 11 -23.71 -13.14 4.03
CA PHE A 11 -24.08 -11.73 4.26
C PHE A 11 -22.86 -10.81 4.44
N PHE A 12 -21.77 -11.32 5.02
CA PHE A 12 -20.45 -10.67 5.00
C PHE A 12 -19.42 -11.56 4.30
N PRO A 13 -19.17 -11.33 2.99
CA PRO A 13 -18.12 -12.04 2.26
C PRO A 13 -16.73 -11.48 2.60
N ASP A 14 -15.80 -12.37 2.92
CA ASP A 14 -14.36 -12.10 3.04
C ASP A 14 -13.61 -13.33 2.51
N ASP A 15 -13.28 -13.33 1.22
CA ASP A 15 -12.72 -14.51 0.53
C ASP A 15 -11.36 -14.95 1.11
N GLU A 16 -10.65 -14.08 1.83
CA GLU A 16 -9.40 -14.41 2.51
C GLU A 16 -9.63 -15.13 3.86
N LYS A 17 -10.85 -15.05 4.42
CA LYS A 17 -11.21 -15.59 5.74
C LYS A 17 -12.39 -16.55 5.74
N LEU A 18 -13.11 -16.70 4.64
CA LEU A 18 -14.23 -17.64 4.52
C LEU A 18 -14.24 -18.28 3.13
N ARG A 19 -14.25 -19.61 3.10
CA ARG A 19 -14.40 -20.40 1.88
C ARG A 19 -15.70 -21.19 1.92
N ILE A 20 -16.57 -20.92 0.95
CA ILE A 20 -17.85 -21.62 0.76
C ILE A 20 -17.61 -22.89 -0.06
N PHE A 21 -18.28 -23.98 0.31
CA PHE A 21 -18.23 -25.26 -0.42
C PHE A 21 -19.63 -25.66 -0.93
N GLU A 22 -20.55 -26.04 -0.04
CA GLU A 22 -21.94 -26.39 -0.38
C GLU A 22 -22.91 -25.59 0.48
N PRO A 23 -23.42 -24.42 0.04
CA PRO A 23 -24.22 -23.50 0.86
C PRO A 23 -25.43 -24.13 1.57
N ARG A 24 -25.96 -25.24 1.05
CA ARG A 24 -27.10 -25.96 1.64
C ARG A 24 -26.71 -27.09 2.59
N ALA A 25 -25.42 -27.35 2.77
CA ALA A 25 -24.94 -28.28 3.77
C ALA A 25 -25.17 -27.74 5.18
N ASN A 26 -25.20 -28.64 6.16
CA ASN A 26 -25.60 -28.30 7.52
C ASN A 26 -24.45 -27.94 8.46
N VAL A 27 -23.21 -28.18 8.02
CA VAL A 27 -22.02 -28.04 8.85
C VAL A 27 -21.19 -26.85 8.38
N ALA A 28 -20.94 -25.87 9.25
CA ALA A 28 -19.93 -24.83 9.04
C ALA A 28 -18.75 -25.04 10.00
N ILE A 29 -17.53 -24.73 9.56
CA ILE A 29 -16.31 -24.89 10.35
C ILE A 29 -15.68 -23.51 10.55
N LEU A 30 -15.41 -23.16 11.81
CA LEU A 30 -14.76 -21.92 12.18
C LEU A 30 -13.47 -22.22 12.94
N ILE A 31 -12.36 -21.75 12.38
CA ILE A 31 -11.00 -22.02 12.83
C ILE A 31 -10.47 -20.77 13.56
N GLY A 32 -10.02 -20.94 14.79
CA GLY A 32 -9.32 -19.90 15.55
C GLY A 32 -7.82 -19.82 15.20
N HIS A 33 -7.01 -19.56 16.22
CA HIS A 33 -5.55 -19.59 16.15
C HIS A 33 -5.06 -21.00 15.81
N THR A 34 -4.11 -21.10 14.87
CA THR A 34 -3.40 -22.35 14.58
C THR A 34 -1.90 -22.09 14.58
N ALA A 35 -1.15 -22.90 15.32
CA ALA A 35 0.31 -22.92 15.24
C ALA A 35 0.70 -23.71 14.00
N THR A 36 1.23 -23.04 12.98
CA THR A 36 1.71 -23.71 11.77
C THR A 36 3.21 -23.53 11.63
N ASP A 37 3.96 -24.63 11.55
CA ASP A 37 5.36 -24.57 11.13
C ASP A 37 5.40 -24.37 9.62
N VAL A 38 5.60 -23.11 9.21
CA VAL A 38 5.79 -22.73 7.81
C VAL A 38 7.25 -22.34 7.65
N GLY A 39 8.05 -23.23 7.06
CA GLY A 39 9.45 -22.93 6.72
C GLY A 39 10.40 -22.83 7.94
N GLY A 40 10.15 -23.57 9.01
CA GLY A 40 11.02 -23.58 10.20
C GLY A 40 10.74 -22.46 11.22
N ALA A 41 9.69 -21.67 11.01
CA ALA A 41 9.14 -20.75 12.00
C ALA A 41 7.65 -21.06 12.26
N THR A 42 7.28 -21.14 13.52
CA THR A 42 5.88 -21.31 13.94
C THR A 42 5.14 -19.99 13.71
N LYS A 43 4.34 -19.90 12.65
CA LYS A 43 3.43 -18.77 12.42
C LYS A 43 2.15 -18.97 13.22
N VAL A 44 1.81 -17.92 13.98
CA VAL A 44 0.50 -17.73 14.61
C VAL A 44 -0.37 -17.01 13.57
N ASP A 45 -1.58 -17.52 13.30
CA ASP A 45 -2.54 -17.00 12.30
C ASP A 45 -2.21 -17.27 10.81
N ALA A 46 -2.15 -18.55 10.43
CA ALA A 46 -2.03 -18.94 9.01
C ALA A 46 -3.23 -18.42 8.17
N PRO A 47 -3.00 -17.85 6.97
CA PRO A 47 -4.08 -17.49 6.05
C PRO A 47 -4.96 -18.70 5.70
N LEU A 48 -6.26 -18.50 5.48
CA LEU A 48 -7.19 -19.57 5.14
C LEU A 48 -6.71 -20.37 3.92
N ALA A 49 -6.16 -19.72 2.91
CA ALA A 49 -5.58 -20.38 1.73
C ALA A 49 -4.53 -21.45 2.09
N VAL A 50 -3.64 -21.16 3.05
CA VAL A 50 -2.61 -22.08 3.51
C VAL A 50 -3.21 -23.26 4.29
N LEU A 51 -4.27 -23.02 5.06
CA LEU A 51 -4.98 -24.09 5.76
C LEU A 51 -5.72 -25.01 4.77
N LEU A 52 -6.36 -24.44 3.74
CA LEU A 52 -7.08 -25.20 2.74
C LEU A 52 -6.17 -26.11 1.89
N GLU A 53 -4.91 -25.72 1.65
CA GLU A 53 -3.91 -26.59 1.01
C GLU A 53 -3.60 -27.87 1.81
N ARG A 54 -3.94 -27.89 3.10
CA ARG A 54 -3.73 -29.05 4.00
C ARG A 54 -4.95 -29.96 4.10
N LEU A 55 -6.04 -29.67 3.37
CA LEU A 55 -7.20 -30.53 3.31
C LEU A 55 -6.81 -31.94 2.81
N PRO A 56 -7.25 -33.01 3.48
CA PRO A 56 -7.13 -34.36 2.95
C PRO A 56 -7.74 -34.45 1.55
N ALA A 57 -7.10 -35.18 0.63
CA ALA A 57 -7.56 -35.29 -0.76
C ALA A 57 -9.00 -35.85 -0.91
N LYS A 58 -9.53 -36.50 0.14
CA LYS A 58 -10.89 -37.06 0.19
C LYS A 58 -11.83 -36.30 1.13
N PHE A 59 -11.44 -35.11 1.60
CA PHE A 59 -12.25 -34.33 2.51
C PHE A 59 -13.62 -34.04 1.88
N PRO A 60 -14.74 -34.36 2.56
CA PRO A 60 -16.07 -34.35 1.95
C PRO A 60 -16.66 -32.93 1.89
N THR A 61 -16.10 -32.09 1.03
CA THR A 61 -16.49 -30.68 0.87
C THR A 61 -17.97 -30.49 0.52
N SER A 62 -18.59 -31.44 -0.17
CA SER A 62 -20.04 -31.43 -0.46
C SER A 62 -20.95 -31.57 0.76
N GLN A 63 -20.38 -31.89 1.93
CA GLN A 63 -21.10 -32.01 3.20
C GLN A 63 -20.82 -30.83 4.14
N VAL A 64 -20.03 -29.84 3.69
CA VAL A 64 -19.62 -28.67 4.48
C VAL A 64 -20.12 -27.41 3.79
N ALA A 65 -20.74 -26.51 4.54
CA ALA A 65 -21.26 -25.24 4.04
C ALA A 65 -20.13 -24.26 3.75
N ALA A 66 -19.29 -24.03 4.73
CA ALA A 66 -18.09 -23.22 4.61
C ALA A 66 -17.05 -23.56 5.67
N ILE A 67 -15.82 -23.15 5.40
CA ILE A 67 -14.70 -23.16 6.34
C ILE A 67 -14.18 -21.72 6.41
N GLY A 68 -14.08 -21.14 7.61
CA GLY A 68 -13.53 -19.80 7.80
C GLY A 68 -12.58 -19.68 8.98
N THR A 69 -11.83 -18.60 9.04
CA THR A 69 -10.93 -18.25 10.15
C THR A 69 -11.45 -17.05 10.93
N ILE A 70 -11.17 -17.00 12.23
CA ILE A 70 -11.51 -15.87 13.11
C ILE A 70 -10.37 -15.55 14.06
N ALA A 71 -9.96 -14.27 14.07
CA ALA A 71 -8.91 -13.76 14.97
C ALA A 71 -9.34 -12.49 15.72
N THR A 72 -10.42 -11.83 15.29
CA THR A 72 -10.91 -10.57 15.87
C THR A 72 -12.14 -10.82 16.72
N LEU A 73 -12.25 -10.05 17.81
CA LEU A 73 -13.23 -10.31 18.86
C LEU A 73 -14.63 -9.80 18.51
N ARG A 74 -14.83 -8.48 18.51
CA ARG A 74 -16.15 -7.87 18.33
C ARG A 74 -16.66 -8.06 16.90
N ASP A 75 -15.97 -7.48 15.93
CA ASP A 75 -16.42 -7.45 14.53
C ASP A 75 -16.47 -8.86 13.91
N GLY A 76 -15.54 -9.75 14.29
CA GLY A 76 -15.50 -11.13 13.82
C GLY A 76 -16.70 -11.94 14.29
N VAL A 77 -17.04 -11.86 15.59
CA VAL A 77 -18.17 -12.60 16.17
C VAL A 77 -19.50 -12.10 15.62
N GLU A 78 -19.68 -10.78 15.47
CA GLU A 78 -20.91 -10.21 14.92
C GLU A 78 -21.18 -10.68 13.49
N ARG A 79 -20.14 -10.66 12.64
CA ARG A 79 -20.23 -11.15 11.26
C ARG A 79 -20.54 -12.63 11.17
N VAL A 80 -19.95 -13.45 12.05
CA VAL A 80 -20.27 -14.89 12.11
C VAL A 80 -21.73 -15.10 12.48
N VAL A 81 -22.24 -14.40 13.49
CA VAL A 81 -23.65 -14.50 13.88
C VAL A 81 -24.59 -14.09 12.75
N GLN A 82 -24.31 -12.97 12.08
CA GLN A 82 -25.12 -12.51 10.94
C GLN A 82 -25.10 -13.52 9.79
N ASN A 83 -23.93 -14.05 9.43
CA ASN A 83 -23.83 -15.10 8.41
C ASN A 83 -24.58 -16.38 8.80
N LEU A 84 -24.59 -16.76 10.08
CA LEU A 84 -25.37 -17.90 10.55
C LEU A 84 -26.86 -17.59 10.41
N LEU A 85 -27.33 -16.44 10.90
CA LEU A 85 -28.73 -16.02 10.82
C LEU A 85 -29.27 -16.01 9.38
N THR A 86 -28.46 -15.56 8.42
CA THR A 86 -28.85 -15.49 6.99
C THR A 86 -28.93 -16.86 6.31
N ASN A 87 -28.19 -17.88 6.77
CA ASN A 87 -28.24 -19.22 6.18
C ASN A 87 -28.80 -20.25 7.16
N PRO A 88 -30.13 -20.52 7.13
CA PRO A 88 -30.79 -21.45 8.05
C PRO A 88 -30.42 -22.93 7.83
N TYR A 89 -29.73 -23.28 6.74
CA TYR A 89 -29.29 -24.66 6.50
C TYR A 89 -28.19 -25.09 7.48
N ILE A 90 -27.38 -24.14 7.97
CA ILE A 90 -26.32 -24.41 8.95
C ILE A 90 -26.95 -24.69 10.32
N THR A 91 -26.98 -25.95 10.70
CA THR A 91 -27.49 -26.41 12.01
C THR A 91 -26.37 -26.91 12.92
N VAL A 92 -25.14 -27.01 12.39
CA VAL A 92 -23.95 -27.40 13.15
C VAL A 92 -22.82 -26.41 12.87
N LEU A 93 -22.27 -25.80 13.91
CA LEU A 93 -21.07 -24.97 13.86
C LEU A 93 -19.94 -25.65 14.63
N VAL A 94 -18.86 -26.03 13.93
CA VAL A 94 -17.67 -26.61 14.55
C VAL A 94 -16.68 -25.51 14.87
N LEU A 95 -16.35 -25.34 16.16
CA LEU A 95 -15.31 -24.42 16.63
C LEU A 95 -14.03 -25.21 16.89
N CYS A 96 -12.92 -24.78 16.31
CA CYS A 96 -11.68 -25.56 16.31
C CYS A 96 -10.42 -24.70 16.17
N GLY A 97 -9.26 -25.30 16.45
CA GLY A 97 -8.02 -24.55 16.68
C GLY A 97 -7.96 -23.96 18.09
N ASP A 98 -6.88 -23.26 18.40
CA ASP A 98 -6.74 -22.52 19.65
C ASP A 98 -7.56 -21.24 19.60
N ASP A 99 -7.98 -20.74 20.76
CA ASP A 99 -8.51 -19.38 20.82
C ASP A 99 -7.37 -18.37 20.77
N SER A 100 -7.63 -17.17 20.23
CA SER A 100 -6.64 -16.08 20.31
C SER A 100 -6.24 -15.85 21.77
N PRO A 101 -4.94 -15.81 22.13
CA PRO A 101 -4.52 -15.60 23.52
C PRO A 101 -4.90 -14.21 24.05
N VAL A 102 -5.30 -13.30 23.16
CA VAL A 102 -5.70 -11.92 23.47
C VAL A 102 -7.22 -11.73 23.34
N PHE A 103 -7.82 -12.27 22.28
CA PHE A 103 -9.20 -11.93 21.89
C PHE A 103 -10.20 -13.04 22.20
N THR A 104 -9.81 -14.31 22.14
CA THR A 104 -10.67 -15.46 22.48
C THR A 104 -12.07 -15.50 21.79
N PRO A 105 -12.17 -15.26 20.46
CA PRO A 105 -13.45 -15.13 19.76
C PRO A 105 -14.30 -16.41 19.73
N LEU A 106 -13.69 -17.61 19.77
CA LEU A 106 -14.45 -18.87 19.74
C LEU A 106 -15.21 -19.08 21.05
N GLU A 107 -14.57 -18.80 22.19
CA GLU A 107 -15.22 -18.72 23.50
C GLU A 107 -16.34 -17.68 23.50
N GLY A 108 -16.11 -16.52 22.88
CA GLY A 108 -17.08 -15.45 22.78
C GLY A 108 -18.38 -15.86 22.09
N ILE A 109 -18.31 -16.59 20.97
CA ILE A 109 -19.48 -17.13 20.26
C ILE A 109 -20.27 -18.09 21.17
N ARG A 110 -19.55 -18.96 21.89
CA ARG A 110 -20.15 -19.94 22.81
C ARG A 110 -20.91 -19.23 23.94
N CYS A 111 -20.31 -18.23 24.58
CA CYS A 111 -20.95 -17.45 25.64
C CYS A 111 -22.15 -16.65 25.12
N LEU A 112 -22.04 -16.04 23.94
CA LEU A 112 -23.12 -15.28 23.32
C LEU A 112 -24.34 -16.18 23.04
N TYR A 113 -24.11 -17.38 22.50
CA TYR A 113 -25.17 -18.34 22.23
C TYR A 113 -25.84 -18.84 23.52
N ALA A 114 -25.05 -19.22 24.52
CA ALA A 114 -25.57 -19.75 25.78
C ALA A 114 -26.28 -18.67 26.63
N ASN A 115 -25.60 -17.56 26.88
CA ASN A 115 -25.96 -16.62 27.93
C ASN A 115 -26.52 -15.29 27.39
N GLY A 116 -26.27 -14.95 26.13
CA GLY A 116 -26.67 -13.67 25.55
C GLY A 116 -25.81 -12.51 26.02
N VAL A 117 -26.44 -11.34 26.11
CA VAL A 117 -25.80 -10.07 26.48
C VAL A 117 -26.50 -9.38 27.65
N ASP A 118 -25.77 -8.49 28.35
CA ASP A 118 -26.33 -7.56 29.33
C ASP A 118 -27.02 -6.35 28.68
N GLU A 119 -27.56 -5.43 29.50
CA GLU A 119 -28.23 -4.19 29.02
C GLU A 119 -27.29 -3.29 28.19
N GLY A 120 -25.98 -3.38 28.41
CA GLY A 120 -24.95 -2.68 27.66
C GLY A 120 -24.51 -3.38 26.38
N ARG A 121 -25.13 -4.52 26.02
CA ARG A 121 -24.76 -5.42 24.93
C ARG A 121 -23.41 -6.13 25.11
N HIS A 122 -22.92 -6.28 26.34
CA HIS A 122 -21.73 -7.07 26.63
C HIS A 122 -22.09 -8.55 26.79
N VAL A 123 -21.27 -9.44 26.24
CA VAL A 123 -21.54 -10.89 26.31
C VAL A 123 -21.43 -11.40 27.75
N ILE A 124 -22.43 -12.15 28.20
CA ILE A 124 -22.47 -12.67 29.56
C ILE A 124 -21.62 -13.96 29.63
N PRO A 125 -20.55 -14.03 30.44
CA PRO A 125 -19.77 -15.25 30.63
C PRO A 125 -20.48 -16.19 31.63
N GLY A 126 -20.29 -17.50 31.46
CA GLY A 126 -20.75 -18.54 32.40
C GLY A 126 -19.81 -18.73 33.59
N GLU A 127 -20.28 -19.44 34.62
CA GLU A 127 -19.53 -19.66 35.88
C GLU A 127 -18.24 -20.48 35.68
N THR A 128 -18.24 -21.39 34.70
CA THR A 128 -17.10 -22.27 34.36
C THR A 128 -16.18 -21.67 33.29
N ASP A 129 -16.46 -20.47 32.80
CA ASP A 129 -15.76 -19.90 31.65
C ASP A 129 -14.44 -19.22 32.07
N GLY A 130 -13.43 -19.34 31.20
CA GLY A 130 -12.06 -18.92 31.51
C GLY A 130 -11.86 -17.40 31.59
N ARG A 131 -10.61 -16.99 31.89
CA ARG A 131 -10.20 -15.56 31.85
C ARG A 131 -10.53 -14.89 30.50
N ALA A 132 -10.49 -15.68 29.43
CA ALA A 132 -10.93 -15.43 28.07
C ALA A 132 -12.33 -14.80 27.94
N ALA A 133 -13.38 -15.51 28.37
CA ALA A 133 -14.77 -15.06 28.29
C ALA A 133 -15.02 -13.74 29.03
N LYS A 134 -14.24 -13.50 30.11
CA LYS A 134 -14.32 -12.26 30.91
C LYS A 134 -13.70 -11.05 30.22
N ILE A 135 -12.84 -11.24 29.22
CA ILE A 135 -12.32 -10.15 28.38
C ILE A 135 -13.41 -9.71 27.41
N PHE A 136 -14.09 -10.66 26.77
CA PHE A 136 -15.19 -10.35 25.83
C PHE A 136 -16.40 -9.73 26.51
N ALA A 137 -16.68 -10.11 27.76
CA ALA A 137 -17.72 -9.51 28.59
C ALA A 137 -17.54 -8.01 28.91
N ARG A 138 -16.46 -7.38 28.42
CA ARG A 138 -16.19 -5.94 28.56
C ARG A 138 -16.37 -5.16 27.27
N ASP A 139 -16.60 -5.84 26.15
CA ASP A 139 -16.82 -5.23 24.83
C ASP A 139 -18.27 -5.38 24.38
N ALA A 140 -18.95 -4.26 24.17
CA ALA A 140 -20.33 -4.24 23.69
C ALA A 140 -20.41 -4.65 22.21
N LEU A 141 -21.37 -5.53 21.89
CA LEU A 141 -21.77 -5.82 20.51
C LEU A 141 -22.44 -4.57 19.93
N ALA A 142 -21.78 -3.96 18.94
CA ALA A 142 -22.15 -2.66 18.39
C ALA A 142 -23.13 -2.79 17.23
N THR A 143 -23.00 -3.82 16.39
CA THR A 143 -23.75 -3.98 15.14
C THR A 143 -24.92 -4.95 15.25
N LEU A 144 -24.87 -5.92 16.17
CA LEU A 144 -26.00 -6.81 16.43
C LEU A 144 -27.07 -6.11 17.28
N SER A 145 -28.31 -6.19 16.81
CA SER A 145 -29.49 -5.79 17.59
C SER A 145 -29.83 -6.83 18.66
N HIS A 146 -30.58 -6.41 19.69
CA HIS A 146 -31.10 -7.34 20.71
C HIS A 146 -32.00 -8.43 20.10
N GLU A 147 -32.68 -8.11 19.00
CA GLU A 147 -33.54 -9.04 18.29
C GLU A 147 -32.73 -10.10 17.53
N GLU A 148 -31.68 -9.69 16.80
CA GLU A 148 -30.76 -10.63 16.15
C GLU A 148 -30.04 -11.54 17.15
N ILE A 149 -29.63 -10.99 18.31
CA ILE A 149 -29.03 -11.80 19.39
C ILE A 149 -30.05 -12.80 19.93
N ALA A 150 -31.29 -12.36 20.19
CA ALA A 150 -32.33 -13.26 20.68
C ALA A 150 -32.70 -14.33 19.64
N CYS A 151 -32.72 -13.95 18.36
CA CYS A 151 -32.94 -14.82 17.22
C CYS A 151 -31.83 -15.88 17.09
N PHE A 152 -30.57 -15.45 17.18
CA PHE A 152 -29.40 -16.34 17.16
C PHE A 152 -29.48 -17.39 18.26
N ARG A 153 -29.88 -16.99 19.48
CA ARG A 153 -30.02 -17.88 20.64
C ARG A 153 -31.21 -18.83 20.56
N ARG A 154 -32.30 -18.43 19.90
CA ARG A 154 -33.50 -19.28 19.71
C ARG A 154 -33.34 -20.32 18.61
N ARG A 155 -32.32 -20.17 17.76
CA ARG A 155 -32.07 -21.05 16.63
C ARG A 155 -31.70 -22.47 17.09
N GLU A 156 -32.12 -23.47 16.33
CA GLU A 156 -31.64 -24.85 16.48
C GLU A 156 -30.21 -24.98 15.89
N LEU A 157 -29.22 -24.44 16.60
CA LEU A 157 -27.80 -24.53 16.25
C LEU A 157 -27.04 -25.39 17.27
N GLU A 158 -26.36 -26.42 16.80
CA GLU A 158 -25.43 -27.21 17.61
C GLU A 158 -24.01 -26.64 17.46
N ILE A 159 -23.45 -26.12 18.55
CA ILE A 159 -22.06 -25.68 18.60
C ILE A 159 -21.20 -26.84 19.11
N VAL A 160 -20.34 -27.38 18.25
CA VAL A 160 -19.39 -28.44 18.59
C VAL A 160 -18.06 -27.80 18.96
N ASP A 161 -17.71 -27.84 20.25
CA ASP A 161 -16.43 -27.33 20.75
C ASP A 161 -15.34 -28.40 20.56
N ALA A 162 -14.44 -28.17 19.60
CA ALA A 162 -13.29 -28.98 19.29
C ALA A 162 -11.98 -28.18 19.34
N ARG A 163 -11.92 -27.16 20.21
CA ARG A 163 -10.73 -26.30 20.38
C ARG A 163 -9.54 -27.06 20.97
N GLY A 164 -8.32 -26.62 20.63
CA GLY A 164 -7.05 -27.13 21.17
C GLY A 164 -5.92 -27.24 20.13
N ALA A 165 -4.68 -27.41 20.63
CA ALA A 165 -3.46 -27.44 19.84
C ALA A 165 -3.33 -28.72 19.00
N LEU A 166 -3.61 -28.59 17.71
CA LEU A 166 -3.32 -29.58 16.68
C LEU A 166 -2.74 -28.85 15.47
N ASP A 167 -1.72 -29.43 14.85
CA ASP A 167 -1.24 -28.97 13.54
C ASP A 167 -2.36 -29.12 12.48
N PRO A 168 -2.35 -28.37 11.37
CA PRO A 168 -3.44 -28.35 10.39
C PRO A 168 -3.84 -29.73 9.83
N ILE A 169 -2.89 -30.67 9.70
CA ILE A 169 -3.17 -32.00 9.14
C ILE A 169 -3.94 -32.82 10.17
N SER A 170 -3.46 -32.84 11.42
CA SER A 170 -4.16 -33.51 12.52
C SER A 170 -5.54 -32.90 12.76
N PHE A 171 -5.66 -31.57 12.61
CA PHE A 171 -6.91 -30.84 12.69
C PHE A 171 -7.93 -31.32 11.64
N PHE A 172 -7.62 -31.25 10.34
CA PHE A 172 -8.58 -31.67 9.31
C PHE A 172 -8.87 -33.17 9.34
N THR A 173 -7.91 -33.99 9.77
CA THR A 173 -8.11 -35.43 9.98
C THR A 173 -9.12 -35.71 11.10
N ASP A 174 -9.05 -34.98 12.22
CA ASP A 174 -10.04 -35.10 13.30
C ASP A 174 -11.43 -34.62 12.86
N VAL A 175 -11.50 -33.49 12.14
CA VAL A 175 -12.76 -32.99 11.59
C VAL A 175 -13.37 -33.98 10.60
N GLU A 176 -12.58 -34.51 9.65
CA GLU A 176 -13.02 -35.53 8.69
C GLU A 176 -13.62 -36.76 9.39
N ARG A 177 -12.98 -37.22 10.48
CA ARG A 177 -13.48 -38.34 11.30
C ARG A 177 -14.82 -38.05 11.97
N ARG A 178 -15.07 -36.80 12.37
CA ARG A 178 -16.32 -36.40 13.06
C ARG A 178 -17.46 -36.08 12.09
N LEU A 179 -17.16 -35.63 10.87
CA LEU A 179 -18.17 -35.18 9.89
C LEU A 179 -19.33 -36.17 9.68
N PRO A 180 -19.14 -37.49 9.55
CA PRO A 180 -20.25 -38.43 9.36
C PRO A 180 -21.29 -38.43 10.49
N MET A 181 -20.91 -38.04 11.71
CA MET A 181 -21.80 -37.93 12.88
C MET A 181 -22.49 -36.57 12.97
N LEU A 182 -21.93 -35.55 12.32
CA LEU A 182 -22.39 -34.16 12.34
C LEU A 182 -23.31 -33.83 11.17
N VAL A 183 -23.14 -34.52 10.05
CA VAL A 183 -23.94 -34.33 8.84
C VAL A 183 -25.33 -34.87 9.05
N ARG A 184 -26.33 -34.03 8.82
CA ARG A 184 -27.74 -34.36 9.00
C ARG A 184 -28.50 -34.08 7.71
N PRO A 185 -29.52 -34.89 7.36
CA PRO A 185 -30.45 -34.53 6.30
C PRO A 185 -31.09 -33.18 6.66
N VAL A 186 -30.84 -32.15 5.84
CA VAL A 186 -31.43 -30.83 6.09
C VAL A 186 -32.87 -30.87 5.64
N ALA A 187 -33.79 -31.02 6.59
CA ALA A 187 -35.19 -30.73 6.35
C ALA A 187 -35.32 -29.27 5.90
N THR A 188 -36.31 -28.95 5.06
CA THR A 188 -36.59 -27.55 4.70
C THR A 188 -36.75 -26.75 6.00
N PRO A 189 -35.87 -25.79 6.28
CA PRO A 189 -35.86 -25.14 7.59
C PRO A 189 -37.20 -24.48 7.85
N SER A 190 -37.69 -24.51 9.10
CA SER A 190 -38.90 -23.76 9.45
C SER A 190 -38.56 -22.27 9.40
N TRP A 191 -38.97 -21.59 8.34
CA TRP A 191 -38.74 -20.17 8.08
C TRP A 191 -39.33 -19.22 9.14
N ARG A 192 -39.92 -19.73 10.24
CA ARG A 192 -40.50 -18.94 11.34
C ARG A 192 -39.54 -17.89 11.92
N VAL A 193 -38.24 -18.14 11.87
CA VAL A 193 -37.20 -17.21 12.37
C VAL A 193 -36.99 -16.01 11.42
N LEU A 194 -37.30 -16.18 10.13
CA LEU A 194 -37.28 -15.12 9.11
C LEU A 194 -38.66 -14.47 8.89
N GLU A 195 -39.75 -15.05 9.41
CA GLU A 195 -41.09 -14.46 9.40
C GLU A 195 -41.28 -13.37 10.48
N GLU A 196 -40.46 -13.38 11.55
CA GLU A 196 -40.45 -12.33 12.60
C GLU A 196 -39.75 -11.03 12.16
N ILE A 197 -38.96 -11.08 11.07
CA ILE A 197 -38.25 -9.94 10.49
C ILE A 197 -38.98 -9.57 9.18
N ASP A 198 -39.71 -8.45 9.13
CA ASP A 198 -40.47 -8.03 7.93
C ASP A 198 -39.53 -7.80 6.74
N PRO A 199 -39.47 -8.70 5.73
CA PRO A 199 -38.45 -8.61 4.70
C PRO A 199 -38.96 -7.93 3.42
N TYR A 200 -40.25 -7.59 3.28
CA TYR A 200 -40.80 -7.15 1.98
C TYR A 200 -42.07 -6.28 2.04
N ARG A 201 -42.00 -5.09 2.64
CA ARG A 201 -42.84 -3.99 2.17
C ARG A 201 -42.04 -3.11 1.21
N TRP A 202 -42.15 -3.42 -0.09
CA TRP A 202 -42.48 -2.49 -1.18
C TRP A 202 -42.09 -3.07 -2.54
N ARG A 203 -42.89 -2.77 -3.57
CA ARG A 203 -42.51 -2.97 -4.97
C ARG A 203 -41.91 -1.66 -5.51
N PRO A 204 -40.78 -1.69 -6.23
CA PRO A 204 -40.22 -0.48 -6.81
C PRO A 204 -41.17 0.03 -7.91
N ARG A 205 -41.56 1.30 -7.84
CA ARG A 205 -41.91 2.03 -9.05
C ARG A 205 -40.61 2.56 -9.62
N THR A 206 -40.26 2.09 -10.81
CA THR A 206 -39.16 2.66 -11.59
C THR A 206 -39.50 4.12 -11.90
N ILE A 207 -38.93 5.06 -11.15
CA ILE A 207 -38.91 6.47 -11.54
C ILE A 207 -37.82 6.59 -12.60
N GLN A 208 -38.21 6.74 -13.86
CA GLN A 208 -37.30 7.18 -14.91
C GLN A 208 -36.87 8.62 -14.61
N VAL A 209 -35.58 8.83 -14.41
CA VAL A 209 -34.98 10.15 -14.25
C VAL A 209 -34.55 10.62 -15.65
N PRO A 210 -34.88 11.85 -16.07
CA PRO A 210 -34.38 12.40 -17.32
C PRO A 210 -32.84 12.37 -17.35
N SER A 211 -32.26 11.94 -18.47
CA SER A 211 -30.81 11.99 -18.68
C SER A 211 -30.38 13.41 -19.02
N GLY A 212 -29.42 13.95 -18.26
CA GLY A 212 -28.74 15.22 -18.54
C GLY A 212 -28.85 16.25 -17.40
N MET A 213 -27.71 16.50 -16.74
CA MET A 213 -27.44 17.49 -15.69
C MET A 213 -28.17 17.29 -14.33
N LEU A 214 -27.43 17.52 -13.24
CA LEU A 214 -27.97 17.54 -11.88
C LEU A 214 -28.83 18.82 -11.68
N GLU A 215 -30.07 18.66 -11.22
CA GLU A 215 -31.02 19.77 -11.04
C GLU A 215 -30.83 20.47 -9.68
N PRO A 216 -30.90 21.81 -9.61
CA PRO A 216 -30.64 22.56 -8.38
C PRO A 216 -31.74 22.42 -7.30
N PHE A 217 -31.40 22.81 -6.06
CA PHE A 217 -31.92 22.32 -4.76
C PHE A 217 -33.39 22.56 -4.38
N ALA A 218 -34.32 22.74 -5.33
CA ALA A 218 -35.74 22.96 -5.05
C ALA A 218 -36.05 24.06 -4.01
N GLY A 219 -35.23 25.13 -3.95
CA GLY A 219 -35.39 26.21 -2.97
C GLY A 219 -34.69 25.99 -1.62
N LEU A 220 -33.86 24.94 -1.48
CA LEU A 220 -32.93 24.79 -0.36
C LEU A 220 -31.68 25.65 -0.53
N ARG A 221 -31.14 26.15 0.59
CA ARG A 221 -29.87 26.90 0.66
C ARG A 221 -28.97 26.27 1.70
N LEU A 222 -27.68 26.14 1.38
CA LEU A 222 -26.66 25.57 2.25
C LEU A 222 -25.74 26.66 2.80
N ALA A 223 -25.45 26.60 4.09
CA ALA A 223 -24.49 27.48 4.73
C ALA A 223 -23.69 26.72 5.81
N LEU A 224 -22.53 27.24 6.15
CA LEU A 224 -21.77 26.80 7.31
C LEU A 224 -21.90 27.85 8.42
N ARG A 225 -22.07 27.39 9.66
CA ARG A 225 -22.00 28.24 10.86
C ARG A 225 -21.03 27.62 11.85
N GLY A 226 -19.78 28.11 11.84
CA GLY A 226 -18.69 27.42 12.51
C GLY A 226 -18.52 26.00 11.93
N PRO A 227 -18.46 24.95 12.76
CA PRO A 227 -18.41 23.58 12.24
C PRO A 227 -19.78 23.06 11.77
N ASP A 228 -20.89 23.74 12.02
CA ASP A 228 -22.21 23.16 11.74
C ASP A 228 -22.65 23.42 10.29
N LEU A 229 -23.25 22.40 9.68
CA LEU A 229 -23.87 22.51 8.36
C LEU A 229 -25.32 22.93 8.56
N VAL A 230 -25.71 24.02 7.91
CA VAL A 230 -27.03 24.63 8.02
C VAL A 230 -27.75 24.53 6.67
N VAL A 231 -29.00 24.07 6.70
CA VAL A 231 -29.88 24.04 5.53
C VAL A 231 -31.10 24.92 5.81
N ASP A 232 -31.28 25.94 4.97
CA ASP A 232 -32.46 26.80 4.94
C ASP A 232 -33.33 26.43 3.72
N HIS A 233 -34.60 26.83 3.73
CA HIS A 233 -35.53 26.63 2.62
C HIS A 233 -36.36 27.91 2.40
N ASP A 234 -36.70 28.23 1.15
CA ASP A 234 -37.40 29.47 0.78
C ASP A 234 -38.84 29.58 1.33
N GLY A 235 -39.42 28.45 1.73
CA GLY A 235 -40.76 28.38 2.32
C GLY A 235 -40.81 29.00 3.73
N PRO A 236 -41.73 29.93 4.01
CA PRO A 236 -41.77 30.70 5.27
C PRO A 236 -42.04 29.86 6.53
N ASP A 237 -42.61 28.67 6.38
CA ASP A 237 -42.95 27.76 7.48
C ASP A 237 -41.99 26.56 7.62
N VAL A 238 -40.88 26.54 6.86
CA VAL A 238 -39.91 25.44 6.92
C VAL A 238 -38.82 25.77 7.95
N PRO A 239 -38.68 24.97 9.02
CA PRO A 239 -37.66 25.21 10.02
C PRO A 239 -36.27 24.95 9.45
N ARG A 240 -35.31 25.82 9.81
CA ARG A 240 -33.88 25.64 9.55
C ARG A 240 -33.39 24.29 10.07
N ILE A 241 -32.65 23.56 9.27
CA ILE A 241 -32.00 22.30 9.67
C ILE A 241 -30.56 22.60 10.05
N VAL A 242 -30.13 22.09 11.20
CA VAL A 242 -28.74 22.19 11.68
C VAL A 242 -28.18 20.80 11.88
N ALA A 243 -27.15 20.44 11.13
CA ALA A 243 -26.41 19.20 11.31
C ALA A 243 -25.07 19.49 12.00
N ASN A 244 -24.96 19.06 13.25
CA ASN A 244 -23.77 19.20 14.09
C ASN A 244 -23.05 17.85 14.29
N GLY A 245 -21.93 17.82 15.02
CA GLY A 245 -21.18 16.60 15.34
C GLY A 245 -20.00 16.31 14.40
N LYS A 246 -19.52 15.06 14.37
CA LYS A 246 -18.38 14.63 13.53
C LYS A 246 -18.63 14.93 12.04
N ALA A 247 -17.58 15.38 11.35
CA ALA A 247 -17.62 15.76 9.95
C ALA A 247 -18.07 14.60 9.05
N ASP A 248 -17.58 13.39 9.36
CA ASP A 248 -17.81 12.16 8.60
C ASP A 248 -19.30 11.78 8.36
N GLY A 249 -20.24 12.27 9.17
CA GLY A 249 -21.67 12.04 9.00
C GLY A 249 -22.53 13.30 8.92
N ARG A 250 -21.92 14.50 8.82
CA ARG A 250 -22.65 15.77 8.93
C ARG A 250 -23.57 16.01 7.73
N ALA A 251 -23.08 15.83 6.50
CA ALA A 251 -23.91 15.92 5.31
C ALA A 251 -25.00 14.84 5.32
N GLN A 252 -24.67 13.60 5.67
CA GLN A 252 -25.63 12.49 5.75
C GLN A 252 -26.83 12.82 6.67
N ARG A 253 -26.58 13.43 7.83
CA ARG A 253 -27.63 13.87 8.76
C ARG A 253 -28.51 14.95 8.14
N ALA A 254 -27.91 15.96 7.51
CA ALA A 254 -28.65 17.03 6.84
C ALA A 254 -29.54 16.48 5.72
N ILE A 255 -29.00 15.58 4.88
CA ILE A 255 -29.74 14.93 3.78
C ILE A 255 -30.91 14.11 4.33
N HIS A 256 -30.71 13.32 5.39
CA HIS A 256 -31.79 12.57 6.01
C HIS A 256 -32.92 13.46 6.54
N GLU A 257 -32.59 14.58 7.19
CA GLU A 257 -33.62 15.48 7.71
C GLU A 257 -34.38 16.20 6.58
N VAL A 258 -33.70 16.53 5.48
CA VAL A 258 -34.32 17.06 4.24
C VAL A 258 -35.29 16.04 3.63
N LEU A 259 -34.87 14.77 3.54
CA LEU A 259 -35.70 13.67 3.04
C LEU A 259 -36.93 13.43 3.93
N ARG A 260 -36.73 13.36 5.25
CA ARG A 260 -37.79 13.13 6.25
C ARG A 260 -38.90 14.19 6.18
N ARG A 261 -38.56 15.40 5.72
CA ARG A 261 -39.48 16.53 5.58
C ARG A 261 -40.05 16.71 4.18
N GLY A 262 -39.63 15.89 3.20
CA GLY A 262 -40.09 15.98 1.82
C GLY A 262 -39.68 17.27 1.09
N LEU A 263 -38.57 17.90 1.49
CA LEU A 263 -38.22 19.25 1.00
C LEU A 263 -37.67 19.28 -0.43
N LEU A 264 -37.33 18.14 -1.03
CA LEU A 264 -36.84 18.05 -2.42
C LEU A 264 -37.98 17.90 -3.45
N GLY A 265 -39.21 17.70 -2.96
CA GLY A 265 -40.41 17.41 -3.75
C GLY A 265 -40.39 16.02 -4.41
N ASP A 266 -41.56 15.52 -4.78
CA ASP A 266 -41.70 14.22 -5.46
C ASP A 266 -41.63 14.36 -6.99
N GLY A 267 -41.33 13.26 -7.69
CA GLY A 267 -41.45 13.17 -9.16
C GLY A 267 -40.17 12.80 -9.89
N ALA A 268 -40.16 13.00 -11.22
CA ALA A 268 -39.12 12.48 -12.12
C ALA A 268 -37.70 13.04 -11.86
N THR A 269 -37.58 14.22 -11.25
CA THR A 269 -36.29 14.88 -10.97
C THR A 269 -35.82 14.69 -9.53
N PHE A 270 -36.55 13.96 -8.69
CA PHE A 270 -36.24 13.80 -7.25
C PHE A 270 -34.81 13.28 -7.02
N ALA A 271 -34.44 12.19 -7.69
CA ALA A 271 -33.12 11.58 -7.56
C ALA A 271 -31.99 12.54 -7.96
N SER A 272 -32.18 13.29 -9.05
CA SER A 272 -31.21 14.29 -9.54
C SER A 272 -30.99 15.40 -8.50
N ARG A 273 -32.05 15.95 -7.92
CA ARG A 273 -31.96 16.99 -6.88
C ARG A 273 -31.34 16.47 -5.58
N LEU A 274 -31.64 15.24 -5.20
CA LEU A 274 -31.09 14.60 -4.00
C LEU A 274 -29.58 14.43 -4.11
N VAL A 275 -29.11 13.94 -5.26
CA VAL A 275 -27.69 13.77 -5.55
C VAL A 275 -26.97 15.12 -5.60
N ALA A 276 -27.57 16.11 -6.27
CA ALA A 276 -27.04 17.48 -6.29
C ALA A 276 -26.88 18.03 -4.87
N PHE A 277 -27.92 17.91 -4.05
CA PHE A 277 -27.91 18.34 -2.65
C PHE A 277 -26.85 17.62 -1.83
N GLY A 278 -26.73 16.30 -1.97
CA GLY A 278 -25.73 15.52 -1.23
C GLY A 278 -24.29 15.91 -1.59
N LEU A 279 -24.01 16.11 -2.88
CA LEU A 279 -22.71 16.56 -3.38
C LEU A 279 -22.34 17.93 -2.81
N ALA A 280 -23.28 18.89 -2.84
CA ALA A 280 -23.06 20.23 -2.32
C ALA A 280 -22.91 20.27 -0.80
N ALA A 281 -23.72 19.49 -0.07
CA ALA A 281 -23.65 19.39 1.38
C ALA A 281 -22.29 18.83 1.83
N GLU A 282 -21.81 17.76 1.20
CA GLU A 282 -20.52 17.15 1.57
C GLU A 282 -19.34 18.03 1.17
N ARG A 283 -19.38 18.67 0.00
CA ARG A 283 -18.35 19.65 -0.40
C ARG A 283 -18.24 20.81 0.59
N ALA A 284 -19.36 21.29 1.12
CA ALA A 284 -19.35 22.31 2.18
C ALA A 284 -18.67 21.79 3.47
N VAL A 285 -18.98 20.56 3.88
CA VAL A 285 -18.33 19.94 5.06
C VAL A 285 -16.82 19.80 4.84
N LEU A 286 -16.40 19.33 3.66
CA LEU A 286 -15.00 19.18 3.30
C LEU A 286 -14.27 20.53 3.21
N ALA A 287 -14.92 21.57 2.70
CA ALA A 287 -14.35 22.93 2.67
C ALA A 287 -14.12 23.50 4.08
N ALA A 288 -14.97 23.15 5.04
CA ALA A 288 -14.79 23.53 6.44
C ALA A 288 -13.67 22.72 7.13
N GLU A 289 -13.55 21.43 6.80
CA GLU A 289 -12.59 20.52 7.42
C GLU A 289 -11.17 20.66 6.83
N PHE A 290 -11.08 20.95 5.52
CA PHE A 290 -9.84 21.05 4.75
C PHE A 290 -9.77 22.38 3.97
N PRO A 291 -9.72 23.55 4.65
CA PRO A 291 -9.85 24.85 4.01
C PRO A 291 -8.73 25.16 2.99
N GLU A 292 -7.50 24.73 3.27
CA GLU A 292 -6.37 24.90 2.34
C GLU A 292 -6.53 24.07 1.06
N ASP A 293 -7.01 22.83 1.18
CA ASP A 293 -7.19 21.93 0.04
C ASP A 293 -8.39 22.36 -0.80
N ALA A 294 -9.48 22.79 -0.16
CA ALA A 294 -10.63 23.34 -0.85
C ALA A 294 -10.27 24.60 -1.66
N ALA A 295 -9.39 25.45 -1.13
CA ALA A 295 -8.88 26.61 -1.88
C ALA A 295 -8.07 26.21 -3.13
N ARG A 296 -7.31 25.11 -3.09
CA ARG A 296 -6.55 24.60 -4.25
C ARG A 296 -7.45 24.09 -5.36
N VAL A 297 -8.52 23.39 -5.00
CA VAL A 297 -9.47 22.85 -5.98
C VAL A 297 -10.39 23.96 -6.54
N GLY A 298 -10.58 25.06 -5.81
CA GLY A 298 -11.35 26.26 -6.17
C GLY A 298 -10.94 27.03 -7.45
N GLY A 299 -9.78 26.76 -8.03
CA GLY A 299 -9.25 27.50 -9.19
C GLY A 299 -9.84 27.12 -10.55
N HIS A 300 -10.39 25.91 -10.68
CA HIS A 300 -11.04 25.41 -11.89
C HIS A 300 -12.14 24.43 -11.45
N GLU A 301 -13.40 24.65 -11.85
CA GLU A 301 -14.54 23.70 -11.72
C GLU A 301 -15.32 23.56 -10.38
N PHE A 302 -15.47 24.60 -9.55
CA PHE A 302 -16.59 24.62 -8.56
C PHE A 302 -17.79 25.45 -9.04
N ASP A 303 -17.90 25.64 -10.35
CA ASP A 303 -19.00 26.39 -10.96
C ASP A 303 -19.89 25.43 -11.75
N VAL A 304 -20.79 24.75 -11.03
CA VAL A 304 -21.99 24.15 -11.65
C VAL A 304 -23.22 24.81 -11.01
N ALA A 305 -23.64 25.88 -11.68
CA ALA A 305 -25.02 26.35 -11.77
C ALA A 305 -25.81 26.51 -10.45
N THR A 306 -25.53 27.63 -9.77
CA THR A 306 -26.45 28.40 -8.92
C THR A 306 -27.29 27.65 -7.86
N GLY A 307 -26.73 27.55 -6.67
CA GLY A 307 -27.45 27.53 -5.40
C GLY A 307 -26.48 27.92 -4.28
N ALA A 308 -26.24 29.23 -4.13
CA ALA A 308 -25.12 29.81 -3.38
C ALA A 308 -24.87 29.16 -2.01
N VAL A 309 -23.71 28.50 -1.85
CA VAL A 309 -23.09 28.26 -0.54
C VAL A 309 -22.60 29.61 -0.04
N CYS A 310 -23.34 30.26 0.85
CA CYS A 310 -22.88 31.50 1.48
C CYS A 310 -21.94 31.13 2.63
N ALA A 311 -20.65 31.43 2.46
CA ALA A 311 -19.73 31.50 3.59
C ALA A 311 -20.13 32.71 4.46
N ASP A 312 -20.44 32.43 5.73
CA ASP A 312 -20.82 33.38 6.78
C ASP A 312 -22.12 34.19 6.55
N VAL A 313 -23.23 33.67 7.09
CA VAL A 313 -24.48 34.43 7.27
C VAL A 313 -24.55 34.95 8.70
N ALA A 314 -24.67 36.27 8.87
CA ALA A 314 -24.80 36.95 10.16
C ALA A 314 -25.95 36.38 11.04
N ASP A 315 -25.78 36.47 12.36
CA ASP A 315 -26.72 36.01 13.37
C ASP A 315 -28.03 36.82 13.35
N GLY A 316 -29.01 36.31 12.61
CA GLY A 316 -30.43 36.61 12.77
C GLY A 316 -31.12 35.52 13.60
N ASP A 317 -31.93 35.96 14.55
CA ASP A 317 -32.49 35.20 15.69
C ASP A 317 -33.13 33.84 15.34
N ALA A 318 -32.76 32.85 16.16
CA ALA A 318 -33.02 31.43 16.01
C ALA A 318 -34.37 31.00 16.62
N ALA A 319 -35.49 31.50 16.11
CA ALA A 319 -36.80 30.96 16.46
C ALA A 319 -37.20 29.85 15.47
N GLY A 320 -36.82 28.59 15.76
CA GLY A 320 -37.37 27.40 15.07
C GLY A 320 -36.38 26.39 14.46
N ALA A 321 -35.08 26.43 14.77
CA ALA A 321 -34.12 25.48 14.19
C ALA A 321 -34.28 24.04 14.72
N VAL A 322 -34.05 23.04 13.86
CA VAL A 322 -34.14 21.60 14.17
C VAL A 322 -32.78 20.95 13.98
N VAL A 323 -32.33 20.20 14.99
CA VAL A 323 -31.07 19.45 14.92
C VAL A 323 -31.29 18.13 14.18
N ALA A 324 -30.57 17.94 13.08
CA ALA A 324 -30.62 16.72 12.28
C ALA A 324 -30.07 15.51 13.05
N ARG A 325 -30.77 14.37 12.97
CA ARG A 325 -30.40 13.15 13.68
C ARG A 325 -29.84 12.10 12.72
N ALA A 326 -28.97 11.24 13.24
CA ALA A 326 -28.51 10.06 12.51
C ALA A 326 -29.68 9.08 12.32
N SER A 327 -29.74 8.48 11.13
CA SER A 327 -30.65 7.38 10.82
C SER A 327 -29.82 6.25 10.22
N PRO A 328 -30.06 4.98 10.58
CA PRO A 328 -29.35 3.84 10.01
C PRO A 328 -29.60 3.76 8.50
N LEU A 329 -28.54 3.48 7.73
CA LEU A 329 -28.63 3.25 6.30
C LEU A 329 -29.37 1.93 6.04
N ARG A 330 -30.44 1.97 5.24
CA ARG A 330 -31.05 0.75 4.71
C ARG A 330 -30.30 0.28 3.48
N LEU A 331 -29.96 -1.01 3.44
CA LEU A 331 -29.33 -1.64 2.29
C LEU A 331 -30.33 -1.70 1.14
N ASP A 332 -29.86 -1.40 -0.06
CA ASP A 332 -30.67 -1.45 -1.27
C ASP A 332 -30.84 -2.92 -1.74
N PRO A 333 -32.07 -3.38 -1.97
CA PRO A 333 -32.33 -4.75 -2.40
C PRO A 333 -31.79 -5.10 -3.80
N THR A 334 -31.37 -4.13 -4.63
CA THR A 334 -30.75 -4.45 -5.93
C THR A 334 -29.27 -4.76 -5.83
N GLY A 335 -28.58 -4.18 -4.85
CA GLY A 335 -27.13 -4.29 -4.73
C GLY A 335 -26.49 -3.12 -3.99
N PHE A 336 -25.17 -3.04 -4.07
CA PHE A 336 -24.37 -1.98 -3.47
C PHE A 336 -23.23 -1.58 -4.40
N PHE A 337 -22.67 -0.40 -4.15
CA PHE A 337 -21.46 0.04 -4.84
C PHE A 337 -20.26 -0.03 -3.90
N LYS A 338 -19.10 -0.35 -4.46
CA LYS A 338 -17.81 -0.03 -3.83
C LYS A 338 -17.19 1.14 -4.55
N ILE A 339 -16.89 2.20 -3.81
CA ILE A 339 -16.31 3.42 -4.39
C ILE A 339 -14.78 3.36 -4.28
N HIS A 340 -14.11 3.65 -5.40
CA HIS A 340 -12.67 3.61 -5.51
C HIS A 340 -12.14 4.89 -6.17
N VAL A 341 -10.98 5.34 -5.70
CA VAL A 341 -10.23 6.41 -6.35
C VAL A 341 -9.05 5.80 -7.07
N ALA A 342 -9.05 5.89 -8.39
CA ALA A 342 -7.96 5.46 -9.23
C ALA A 342 -7.03 6.66 -9.45
N TYR A 343 -6.23 6.98 -8.41
CA TYR A 343 -5.38 8.18 -8.38
C TYR A 343 -4.44 8.25 -9.59
N GLU A 344 -3.94 7.10 -10.06
CA GLU A 344 -3.02 7.02 -11.19
C GLU A 344 -3.70 7.37 -12.53
N GLN A 345 -4.98 7.06 -12.67
CA GLN A 345 -5.78 7.25 -13.88
C GLN A 345 -6.49 8.61 -13.91
N GLY A 346 -6.50 9.34 -12.79
CA GLY A 346 -7.27 10.57 -12.67
C GLY A 346 -8.79 10.32 -12.71
N THR A 347 -9.24 9.15 -12.26
CA THR A 347 -10.65 8.73 -12.36
C THR A 347 -11.21 8.19 -11.05
N LEU A 348 -12.50 8.40 -10.88
CA LEU A 348 -13.35 7.74 -9.89
C LEU A 348 -13.92 6.48 -10.50
N ALA A 349 -14.02 5.41 -9.70
CA ALA A 349 -14.67 4.17 -10.09
C ALA A 349 -15.71 3.75 -9.05
N ALA A 350 -16.84 3.22 -9.52
CA ALA A 350 -17.88 2.63 -8.71
C ALA A 350 -18.15 1.21 -9.23
N ASP A 351 -17.74 0.21 -8.46
CA ASP A 351 -17.99 -1.19 -8.77
C ASP A 351 -19.40 -1.54 -8.28
N TYR A 352 -20.31 -1.81 -9.21
CA TYR A 352 -21.64 -2.28 -8.89
C TYR A 352 -21.62 -3.78 -8.61
N HIS A 353 -22.08 -4.14 -7.42
CA HIS A 353 -22.33 -5.50 -7.00
C HIS A 353 -23.83 -5.70 -6.83
N GLU A 354 -24.41 -6.71 -7.49
CA GLU A 354 -25.81 -7.07 -7.22
C GLU A 354 -25.97 -7.59 -5.78
N ALA A 355 -27.21 -7.71 -5.28
CA ALA A 355 -27.48 -8.09 -3.89
C ALA A 355 -26.76 -9.37 -3.42
N GLY A 356 -26.45 -10.31 -4.33
CA GLY A 356 -25.66 -11.51 -4.07
C GLY A 356 -24.13 -11.30 -4.01
N GLY A 357 -23.64 -10.05 -4.02
CA GLY A 357 -22.22 -9.70 -3.94
C GLY A 357 -21.43 -9.89 -5.23
N ARG A 358 -22.03 -10.46 -6.28
CA ARG A 358 -21.38 -10.64 -7.58
C ARG A 358 -21.13 -9.28 -8.23
N HIS A 359 -19.86 -9.01 -8.57
CA HIS A 359 -19.51 -7.86 -9.39
C HIS A 359 -20.19 -7.97 -10.75
N VAL A 360 -20.87 -6.91 -11.16
CA VAL A 360 -21.60 -6.85 -12.43
C VAL A 360 -20.89 -5.94 -13.41
N GLU A 361 -20.52 -4.74 -12.97
CA GLU A 361 -19.98 -3.70 -13.83
C GLU A 361 -19.20 -2.66 -13.01
N THR A 362 -18.13 -2.11 -13.58
CA THR A 362 -17.42 -0.93 -13.06
C THR A 362 -17.83 0.29 -13.87
N LEU A 363 -18.39 1.29 -13.19
CA LEU A 363 -18.62 2.62 -13.75
C LEU A 363 -17.41 3.50 -13.43
N ALA A 364 -16.83 4.16 -14.43
CA ALA A 364 -15.69 5.06 -14.22
C ALA A 364 -15.96 6.44 -14.80
N ALA A 365 -15.55 7.48 -14.09
CA ALA A 365 -15.68 8.87 -14.53
C ALA A 365 -14.54 9.76 -14.01
N ARG A 366 -14.44 10.99 -14.52
CA ARG A 366 -13.43 11.98 -14.10
C ARG A 366 -13.92 12.98 -13.05
N SER A 367 -15.23 12.99 -12.79
CA SER A 367 -15.88 13.89 -11.83
C SER A 367 -16.95 13.15 -11.03
N ALA A 368 -17.27 13.66 -9.84
CA ALA A 368 -18.38 13.16 -9.04
C ALA A 368 -19.71 13.23 -9.81
N GLU A 369 -19.94 14.35 -10.49
CA GLU A 369 -21.14 14.65 -11.26
C GLU A 369 -21.39 13.62 -12.36
N ASP A 370 -20.36 13.29 -13.14
CA ASP A 370 -20.45 12.31 -14.22
C ASP A 370 -20.71 10.90 -13.69
N LEU A 371 -20.01 10.50 -12.62
CA LEU A 371 -20.18 9.18 -12.01
C LEU A 371 -21.59 9.02 -11.43
N LEU A 372 -22.07 10.03 -10.70
CA LEU A 372 -23.40 10.02 -10.11
C LEU A 372 -24.49 10.08 -11.19
N ALA A 373 -24.31 10.85 -12.27
CA ALA A 373 -25.23 10.86 -13.40
C ALA A 373 -25.32 9.48 -14.08
N ALA A 374 -24.21 8.78 -14.23
CA ALA A 374 -24.19 7.41 -14.77
C ALA A 374 -24.95 6.43 -13.87
N ILE A 375 -24.75 6.50 -12.55
CA ILE A 375 -25.46 5.67 -11.57
C ILE A 375 -26.97 5.96 -11.59
N VAL A 376 -27.37 7.24 -11.59
CA VAL A 376 -28.78 7.66 -11.58
C VAL A 376 -29.49 7.33 -12.89
N GLY A 377 -28.79 7.42 -14.02
CA GLY A 377 -29.32 7.10 -15.34
C GLY A 377 -29.48 5.59 -15.60
N GLY A 378 -28.82 4.75 -14.80
CA GLY A 378 -28.91 3.29 -14.88
C GLY A 378 -30.04 2.68 -14.07
N THR A 379 -30.06 1.35 -14.01
CA THR A 379 -31.04 0.55 -13.24
C THR A 379 -30.42 -0.09 -11.99
N TYR A 380 -29.37 0.52 -11.44
CA TYR A 380 -28.52 -0.06 -10.39
C TYR A 380 -29.09 0.09 -8.97
N VAL A 381 -29.91 1.12 -8.74
CA VAL A 381 -30.47 1.47 -7.43
C VAL A 381 -31.97 1.16 -7.40
N GLY A 382 -32.41 0.30 -6.50
CA GLY A 382 -33.79 -0.13 -6.32
C GLY A 382 -34.34 0.12 -4.90
N GLY A 383 -35.38 -0.62 -4.52
CA GLY A 383 -36.08 -0.47 -3.24
C GLY A 383 -37.37 0.36 -3.30
N ASP A 384 -37.97 0.61 -2.13
CA ASP A 384 -38.97 1.67 -1.99
C ASP A 384 -38.36 3.04 -2.21
N ASP A 385 -39.22 4.05 -2.37
CA ASP A 385 -38.79 5.43 -2.59
C ASP A 385 -37.86 5.91 -1.46
N GLU A 386 -38.04 5.40 -0.23
CA GLU A 386 -37.21 5.75 0.94
C GLU A 386 -35.82 5.10 0.90
N THR A 387 -35.72 3.79 0.67
CA THR A 387 -34.45 3.03 0.61
C THR A 387 -33.62 3.50 -0.58
N ARG A 388 -34.27 3.72 -1.73
CA ARG A 388 -33.64 4.29 -2.91
C ARG A 388 -33.06 5.67 -2.63
N ALA A 389 -33.79 6.53 -1.92
CA ALA A 389 -33.31 7.85 -1.53
C ALA A 389 -32.11 7.77 -0.58
N GLN A 390 -32.14 6.88 0.40
CA GLN A 390 -31.03 6.71 1.35
C GLN A 390 -29.75 6.19 0.67
N HIS A 391 -29.88 5.25 -0.28
CA HIS A 391 -28.73 4.75 -1.05
C HIS A 391 -28.12 5.85 -1.92
N LEU A 392 -28.94 6.61 -2.67
CA LEU A 392 -28.47 7.74 -3.47
C LEU A 392 -27.81 8.83 -2.62
N ALA A 393 -28.35 9.11 -1.44
CA ALA A 393 -27.77 10.06 -0.49
C ALA A 393 -26.38 9.61 0.00
N TYR A 394 -26.24 8.33 0.35
CA TYR A 394 -24.97 7.75 0.74
C TYR A 394 -23.93 7.81 -0.40
N LEU A 395 -24.32 7.41 -1.61
CA LEU A 395 -23.44 7.44 -2.78
C LEU A 395 -22.99 8.87 -3.10
N ALA A 396 -23.89 9.85 -3.03
CA ALA A 396 -23.53 11.25 -3.24
C ALA A 396 -22.44 11.73 -2.26
N VAL A 397 -22.53 11.34 -0.98
CA VAL A 397 -21.52 11.67 0.04
C VAL A 397 -20.20 10.95 -0.22
N GLN A 398 -20.21 9.63 -0.46
CA GLN A 398 -18.98 8.87 -0.68
C GLN A 398 -18.27 9.29 -1.97
N ILE A 399 -19.00 9.53 -3.05
CA ILE A 399 -18.44 9.96 -4.33
C ILE A 399 -17.93 11.40 -4.23
N ALA A 400 -18.59 12.31 -3.49
CA ALA A 400 -18.07 13.65 -3.22
C ALA A 400 -16.72 13.61 -2.49
N ARG A 401 -16.56 12.71 -1.52
CA ARG A 401 -15.29 12.49 -0.82
C ARG A 401 -14.23 11.90 -1.73
N ALA A 402 -14.60 10.92 -2.54
CA ALA A 402 -13.70 10.29 -3.50
C ALA A 402 -13.19 11.31 -4.53
N ASP A 403 -14.06 12.18 -5.05
CA ASP A 403 -13.73 13.29 -5.96
C ASP A 403 -12.81 14.31 -5.30
N PHE A 404 -13.13 14.74 -4.06
CA PHE A 404 -12.26 15.64 -3.32
C PHE A 404 -10.89 15.00 -3.05
N ALA A 405 -10.85 13.72 -2.66
CA ALA A 405 -9.62 12.97 -2.48
C ALA A 405 -8.80 12.85 -3.76
N LEU A 406 -9.44 12.59 -4.90
CA LEU A 406 -8.80 12.55 -6.21
C LEU A 406 -8.15 13.91 -6.55
N ARG A 407 -8.87 15.01 -6.30
CA ARG A 407 -8.43 16.38 -6.65
C ARG A 407 -7.39 16.96 -5.68
N THR A 408 -7.38 16.51 -4.42
CA THR A 408 -6.50 17.03 -3.35
C THR A 408 -5.36 16.09 -2.98
N GLY A 409 -5.48 14.83 -3.39
CA GLY A 409 -4.55 13.79 -3.05
C GLY A 409 -4.68 13.18 -1.67
N LEU A 410 -5.79 13.42 -0.98
CA LEU A 410 -6.10 12.74 0.29
C LEU A 410 -6.43 11.26 0.04
N ARG A 411 -6.24 10.40 1.06
CA ARG A 411 -6.61 8.98 0.98
C ARG A 411 -8.11 8.88 1.22
N PHE A 412 -8.80 8.32 0.24
CA PHE A 412 -10.17 7.86 0.35
C PHE A 412 -10.22 6.37 0.69
N GLU A 413 -11.00 6.04 1.69
CA GLU A 413 -11.46 4.69 1.98
C GLU A 413 -12.93 4.81 2.37
N GLU A 414 -13.78 4.02 1.72
CA GLU A 414 -15.22 4.13 1.86
C GLU A 414 -15.64 3.92 3.33
N GLY A 415 -16.50 4.82 3.83
CA GLY A 415 -16.95 4.80 5.22
C GLY A 415 -15.92 5.30 6.25
N GLN A 416 -14.70 5.65 5.84
CA GLN A 416 -13.68 6.26 6.69
C GLN A 416 -13.57 7.78 6.46
N GLY A 417 -12.93 8.47 7.40
CA GLY A 417 -12.51 9.86 7.20
C GLY A 417 -11.36 9.95 6.18
N LEU A 418 -11.25 11.09 5.50
CA LEU A 418 -10.10 11.34 4.63
C LEU A 418 -8.80 11.40 5.45
N SER A 419 -7.71 10.85 4.91
CA SER A 419 -6.41 10.89 5.57
C SER A 419 -5.34 11.54 4.70
N SER A 420 -4.39 12.22 5.34
CA SER A 420 -3.23 12.80 4.64
C SER A 420 -2.21 11.75 4.20
N GLU A 421 -2.42 10.46 4.49
CA GLU A 421 -1.49 9.39 4.09
C GLU A 421 -1.32 9.31 2.57
N ALA A 422 -2.38 9.52 1.79
CA ALA A 422 -2.23 9.55 0.34
C ALA A 422 -1.62 10.86 -0.15
N ARG A 423 -1.61 11.97 0.61
CA ARG A 423 -0.92 13.21 0.15
C ARG A 423 0.55 12.94 -0.13
N LYS A 424 1.15 11.98 0.59
CA LYS A 424 2.51 11.52 0.31
C LYS A 424 2.63 10.90 -1.07
N ASN A 425 1.60 10.25 -1.59
CA ASN A 425 1.60 9.56 -2.89
C ASN A 425 0.92 10.34 -4.01
N VAL A 426 0.31 11.49 -3.73
CA VAL A 426 -0.40 12.29 -4.73
C VAL A 426 0.39 13.55 -5.05
N GLY A 427 1.34 13.31 -5.94
CA GLY A 427 1.98 14.26 -6.81
C GLY A 427 2.59 13.39 -7.89
N HIS A 428 2.28 13.61 -9.16
CA HIS A 428 2.85 12.83 -10.27
C HIS A 428 4.37 12.99 -10.43
N HIS A 429 5.03 13.56 -9.42
CA HIS A 429 6.44 13.80 -9.34
C HIS A 429 7.00 12.95 -8.21
N LEU A 430 7.61 11.83 -8.60
CA LEU A 430 8.70 11.30 -7.81
C LEU A 430 9.67 12.45 -7.54
N VAL A 431 9.97 12.70 -6.26
CA VAL A 431 10.86 13.78 -5.85
C VAL A 431 12.16 13.64 -6.63
N ALA A 432 12.67 14.77 -7.14
CA ALA A 432 13.96 14.81 -7.80
C ALA A 432 15.01 14.10 -6.93
N ALA A 433 16.03 13.54 -7.59
CA ALA A 433 17.16 12.97 -6.87
C ALA A 433 17.61 13.94 -5.76
N THR A 434 17.81 13.44 -4.55
CA THR A 434 18.03 14.31 -3.38
C THR A 434 19.44 14.08 -2.85
N VAL A 435 20.12 15.16 -2.44
CA VAL A 435 21.43 15.09 -1.81
C VAL A 435 21.26 15.37 -0.32
N ILE A 436 21.62 14.40 0.51
CA ILE A 436 21.60 14.51 1.97
C ILE A 436 23.02 14.31 2.45
N ALA A 437 23.71 15.40 2.75
CA ALA A 437 25.03 15.37 3.35
C ALA A 437 24.98 15.99 4.75
N GLY A 438 25.55 15.30 5.73
CA GLY A 438 25.71 15.78 7.08
C GLY A 438 27.18 16.02 7.44
N GLU A 439 27.40 16.54 8.64
CA GLU A 439 28.75 16.76 9.19
C GLU A 439 29.32 15.48 9.83
N SER A 440 28.53 14.42 9.96
CA SER A 440 28.96 13.11 10.48
C SER A 440 28.06 11.99 9.95
N LEU A 441 28.38 10.73 10.28
CA LEU A 441 27.49 9.60 9.97
C LEU A 441 26.12 9.76 10.64
N GLU A 442 26.10 10.14 11.91
CA GLU A 442 24.86 10.32 12.68
C GLU A 442 24.03 11.48 12.12
N ASP A 443 24.65 12.63 11.83
CA ASP A 443 23.94 13.76 11.23
C ASP A 443 23.33 13.40 9.88
N THR A 444 24.10 12.75 9.01
CA THR A 444 23.61 12.28 7.71
C THR A 444 22.46 11.28 7.85
N TRP A 445 22.57 10.35 8.80
CA TRP A 445 21.56 9.35 9.08
C TRP A 445 20.25 9.98 9.58
N LEU A 446 20.32 10.90 10.56
CA LEU A 446 19.16 11.58 11.12
C LEU A 446 18.48 12.50 10.08
N ARG A 447 19.25 13.20 9.24
CA ARG A 447 18.70 13.97 8.12
C ARG A 447 17.99 13.07 7.11
N GLY A 448 18.57 11.90 6.81
CA GLY A 448 17.95 10.89 5.94
C GLY A 448 16.62 10.38 6.49
N LEU A 449 16.57 10.03 7.77
CA LEU A 449 15.35 9.61 8.45
C LEU A 449 14.30 10.73 8.50
N THR A 450 14.73 11.98 8.71
CA THR A 450 13.85 13.15 8.69
C THR A 450 13.21 13.33 7.32
N HIS A 451 14.02 13.32 6.26
CA HIS A 451 13.54 13.40 4.87
C HIS A 451 12.54 12.29 4.54
N LEU A 452 12.86 11.03 4.85
CA LEU A 452 11.92 9.92 4.62
C LEU A 452 10.62 10.04 5.42
N ARG A 453 10.70 10.55 6.66
CA ARG A 453 9.51 10.74 7.49
C ARG A 453 8.61 11.84 6.95
N GLU A 454 9.20 12.93 6.48
CA GLU A 454 8.48 14.16 6.10
C GLU A 454 8.03 14.14 4.63
N GLU A 455 8.91 13.68 3.73
CA GLU A 455 8.73 13.75 2.28
C GLU A 455 8.64 12.37 1.61
N GLY A 456 8.97 11.29 2.32
CA GLY A 456 8.95 9.93 1.76
C GLY A 456 7.55 9.44 1.40
N LEU A 457 7.44 8.84 0.22
CA LEU A 457 6.25 8.17 -0.32
C LEU A 457 5.91 6.96 0.56
N LEU A 458 4.63 6.70 0.82
CA LEU A 458 4.19 5.52 1.56
C LEU A 458 3.83 4.41 0.59
N THR A 459 4.65 3.36 0.52
CA THR A 459 4.42 2.24 -0.40
C THR A 459 4.51 0.89 0.29
N THR A 460 4.16 -0.16 -0.45
CA THR A 460 4.27 -1.55 0.01
C THR A 460 5.33 -2.26 -0.82
N THR A 461 6.23 -2.95 -0.12
CA THR A 461 7.26 -3.81 -0.73
C THR A 461 7.05 -5.25 -0.27
N GLN A 462 7.85 -6.17 -0.81
CA GLN A 462 7.95 -7.56 -0.33
C GLN A 462 8.23 -7.68 1.18
N LYS A 463 8.73 -6.61 1.82
CA LYS A 463 9.04 -6.55 3.25
C LYS A 463 7.98 -5.82 4.08
N GLY A 464 6.84 -5.47 3.49
CA GLY A 464 5.76 -4.72 4.13
C GLY A 464 5.74 -3.23 3.78
N ARG A 465 5.00 -2.46 4.57
CA ARG A 465 4.76 -1.02 4.37
C ARG A 465 6.00 -0.20 4.74
N VAL A 466 6.41 0.68 3.85
CA VAL A 466 7.62 1.50 3.98
C VAL A 466 7.34 2.98 3.70
N ALA A 467 8.16 3.84 4.29
CA ALA A 467 8.32 5.23 3.85
C ALA A 467 9.58 5.30 3.02
N GLU A 468 9.49 5.79 1.78
CA GLU A 468 10.56 5.65 0.81
C GLU A 468 10.82 6.89 -0.05
N ALA A 469 12.05 6.99 -0.53
CA ALA A 469 12.48 8.01 -1.49
C ALA A 469 13.25 7.38 -2.65
N TRP A 470 13.36 8.16 -3.72
CA TRP A 470 14.04 7.77 -4.95
C TRP A 470 15.35 8.52 -5.10
N CYS A 471 16.39 7.76 -5.45
CA CYS A 471 17.70 8.25 -5.81
C CYS A 471 18.24 9.32 -4.84
N THR A 472 18.50 8.91 -3.61
CA THR A 472 19.10 9.78 -2.59
C THR A 472 20.60 9.52 -2.49
N LEU A 473 21.39 10.60 -2.62
CA LEU A 473 22.83 10.59 -2.40
C LEU A 473 23.13 10.98 -0.95
N PHE A 474 23.55 10.02 -0.13
CA PHE A 474 23.96 10.26 1.25
C PHE A 474 25.46 10.53 1.31
N GLY A 475 25.87 11.72 1.75
CA GLY A 475 27.27 12.11 1.88
C GLY A 475 27.72 12.09 3.33
N ILE A 476 28.68 11.22 3.65
CA ILE A 476 29.21 11.05 4.99
C ILE A 476 30.70 11.43 4.97
N PRO A 477 31.11 12.49 5.70
CA PRO A 477 32.49 12.96 5.68
C PRO A 477 33.42 11.99 6.43
N GLU A 478 34.68 11.94 6.00
CA GLU A 478 35.81 11.32 6.72
C GLU A 478 35.52 9.89 7.25
N MET A 479 35.60 8.88 6.37
CA MET A 479 35.44 7.45 6.70
C MET A 479 36.24 7.02 7.93
N GLY A 480 37.44 7.56 8.12
CA GLY A 480 38.31 7.23 9.24
C GLY A 480 37.81 7.70 10.61
N ALA A 481 36.86 8.63 10.65
CA ALA A 481 36.35 9.24 11.88
C ALA A 481 34.90 8.82 12.21
N MET A 482 34.29 7.95 11.40
CA MET A 482 32.91 7.49 11.64
C MET A 482 32.79 6.74 12.98
N ALA A 483 31.85 7.20 13.80
CA ALA A 483 31.43 6.55 15.04
C ALA A 483 30.05 5.92 14.89
N ILE A 484 29.74 4.93 15.73
CA ILE A 484 28.38 4.38 15.84
C ILE A 484 27.45 5.49 16.33
N PRO A 485 26.35 5.82 15.61
CA PRO A 485 25.37 6.79 16.10
C PRO A 485 24.80 6.37 17.46
N GLU A 486 24.56 7.31 18.37
CA GLU A 486 24.15 7.01 19.74
C GLU A 486 22.82 6.26 19.79
N ALA A 487 21.88 6.63 18.89
CA ALA A 487 20.58 6.00 18.80
C ALA A 487 20.54 4.71 17.95
N TYR A 488 21.67 4.29 17.36
CA TYR A 488 21.72 3.11 16.50
C TYR A 488 21.96 1.83 17.33
N PRO A 489 21.14 0.78 17.20
CA PRO A 489 21.17 -0.38 18.09
C PRO A 489 22.26 -1.40 17.71
N ALA A 490 23.53 -0.97 17.63
CA ALA A 490 24.67 -1.84 17.37
C ALA A 490 25.81 -1.58 18.35
N SER A 491 26.53 -2.64 18.71
CA SER A 491 27.74 -2.55 19.51
C SER A 491 29.00 -2.43 18.64
N GLU A 492 30.09 -1.97 19.23
CA GLU A 492 31.42 -1.99 18.59
C GLU A 492 31.83 -3.40 18.14
N GLU A 493 31.52 -4.43 18.94
CA GLU A 493 31.78 -5.82 18.59
C GLU A 493 30.97 -6.27 17.36
N HIS A 494 29.69 -5.91 17.29
CA HIS A 494 28.84 -6.21 16.14
C HIS A 494 29.42 -5.60 14.85
N ILE A 495 29.79 -4.32 14.89
CA ILE A 495 30.34 -3.62 13.72
C ILE A 495 31.71 -4.17 13.34
N ALA A 496 32.56 -4.50 14.31
CA ALA A 496 33.86 -5.11 14.06
C ALA A 496 33.72 -6.49 13.40
N HIS A 497 32.78 -7.31 13.88
CA HIS A 497 32.47 -8.60 13.28
C HIS A 497 31.99 -8.44 11.83
N TYR A 498 31.02 -7.54 11.58
CA TYR A 498 30.53 -7.27 10.24
C TYR A 498 31.65 -6.79 9.30
N ALA A 499 32.51 -5.86 9.75
CA ALA A 499 33.65 -5.39 8.97
C ALA A 499 34.65 -6.52 8.62
N ALA A 500 34.87 -7.46 9.54
CA ALA A 500 35.70 -8.64 9.30
C ALA A 500 35.06 -9.57 8.26
N GLU A 501 33.75 -9.82 8.32
CA GLU A 501 33.02 -10.64 7.34
C GLU A 501 33.04 -10.05 5.93
N LEU A 502 33.11 -8.71 5.80
CA LEU A 502 33.28 -8.06 4.50
C LEU A 502 34.61 -8.38 3.82
N LEU A 503 35.67 -8.62 4.60
CA LEU A 503 36.99 -9.01 4.07
C LEU A 503 37.13 -10.52 3.94
N ALA A 504 36.64 -11.27 4.92
CA ALA A 504 36.77 -12.72 5.03
C ALA A 504 35.39 -13.34 5.29
N PRO A 505 34.57 -13.56 4.25
CA PRO A 505 33.23 -14.13 4.40
C PRO A 505 33.28 -15.59 4.85
N ALA A 506 32.23 -16.04 5.55
CA ALA A 506 32.11 -17.43 5.99
C ALA A 506 32.13 -18.42 4.79
N PRO A 507 32.86 -19.55 4.90
CA PRO A 507 33.15 -20.44 3.77
C PRO A 507 31.94 -21.22 3.22
N ASP A 508 30.79 -21.25 3.91
CA ASP A 508 29.63 -22.08 3.62
C ASP A 508 28.41 -21.32 3.05
N VAL A 509 28.52 -20.01 2.85
CA VAL A 509 27.43 -19.14 2.35
C VAL A 509 26.88 -19.61 1.00
N ARG A 510 27.77 -19.95 0.05
CA ARG A 510 27.36 -20.37 -1.30
C ARG A 510 26.66 -21.72 -1.32
N ALA A 511 27.05 -22.63 -0.42
CA ALA A 511 26.45 -23.96 -0.33
C ALA A 511 24.98 -23.90 0.13
N ARG A 512 24.58 -22.82 0.81
CA ARG A 512 23.20 -22.55 1.25
C ARG A 512 22.34 -21.79 0.24
N GLY A 513 22.90 -21.38 -0.90
CA GLY A 513 22.19 -20.55 -1.88
C GLY A 513 22.04 -19.08 -1.47
N ASP A 514 22.77 -18.65 -0.43
CA ASP A 514 22.79 -17.28 0.08
C ASP A 514 23.94 -16.46 -0.52
N TYR A 515 23.94 -15.16 -0.23
CA TYR A 515 25.07 -14.28 -0.51
C TYR A 515 25.47 -13.48 0.74
N THR A 516 26.75 -13.14 0.83
CA THR A 516 27.24 -12.04 1.68
C THR A 516 27.97 -11.03 0.81
N TYR A 517 28.06 -9.78 1.28
CA TYR A 517 28.81 -8.76 0.56
C TYR A 517 30.31 -9.09 0.47
N GLY A 518 30.88 -9.69 1.52
CA GLY A 518 32.26 -10.17 1.49
C GLY A 518 32.49 -11.25 0.45
N ASP A 519 31.56 -12.22 0.32
CA ASP A 519 31.67 -13.26 -0.71
C ASP A 519 31.65 -12.68 -2.12
N ARG A 520 30.65 -11.84 -2.40
CA ARG A 520 30.50 -11.20 -3.72
C ARG A 520 31.71 -10.33 -4.09
N THR A 521 32.30 -9.64 -3.12
CA THR A 521 33.38 -8.69 -3.37
C THR A 521 34.76 -9.35 -3.39
N CYS A 522 35.06 -10.23 -2.44
CA CYS A 522 36.40 -10.78 -2.23
C CYS A 522 36.61 -12.17 -2.86
N HIS A 523 35.55 -12.96 -3.09
CA HIS A 523 35.72 -14.37 -3.49
C HIS A 523 34.92 -14.80 -4.73
N TYR A 524 33.79 -14.15 -5.07
CA TYR A 524 32.86 -14.67 -6.08
C TYR A 524 33.42 -14.58 -7.50
N PHE A 525 33.98 -13.43 -7.84
CA PHE A 525 34.69 -13.22 -9.10
C PHE A 525 36.19 -13.49 -8.91
N PHE A 526 36.79 -12.70 -8.03
CA PHE A 526 38.16 -12.74 -7.54
C PHE A 526 38.22 -11.73 -6.38
N ASP A 527 39.38 -11.56 -5.74
CA ASP A 527 39.57 -10.52 -4.72
C ASP A 527 39.61 -9.13 -5.35
N GLN A 528 38.44 -8.51 -5.48
CA GLN A 528 38.28 -7.19 -6.08
C GLN A 528 38.87 -6.08 -5.21
N ILE A 529 38.94 -6.27 -3.88
CA ILE A 529 39.56 -5.30 -2.97
C ILE A 529 41.07 -5.30 -3.14
N ALA A 530 41.71 -6.46 -3.14
CA ALA A 530 43.15 -6.55 -3.41
C ALA A 530 43.50 -6.05 -4.83
N ALA A 531 42.68 -6.40 -5.84
CA ALA A 531 42.86 -5.91 -7.19
C ALA A 531 42.73 -4.39 -7.29
N THR A 532 41.73 -3.81 -6.63
CA THR A 532 41.52 -2.35 -6.58
C THR A 532 42.67 -1.65 -5.87
N GLY A 533 43.17 -2.19 -4.76
CA GLY A 533 44.33 -1.62 -4.05
C GLY A 533 45.57 -1.57 -4.93
N ASN A 534 45.89 -2.67 -5.62
CA ASN A 534 47.01 -2.70 -6.57
C ASN A 534 46.83 -1.73 -7.73
N ALA A 535 45.60 -1.62 -8.24
CA ALA A 535 45.30 -0.77 -9.36
C ALA A 535 45.36 0.72 -8.99
N LEU A 536 44.78 1.12 -7.85
CA LEU A 536 44.90 2.48 -7.30
C LEU A 536 46.37 2.91 -7.10
N THR A 537 47.23 1.98 -6.68
CA THR A 537 48.67 2.24 -6.57
C THR A 537 49.33 2.46 -7.93
N ALA A 538 48.89 1.72 -8.96
CA ALA A 538 49.44 1.83 -10.31
C ALA A 538 48.94 3.07 -11.07
N ASP A 539 47.66 3.41 -10.90
CA ASP A 539 47.02 4.56 -11.56
C ASP A 539 45.96 5.19 -10.63
N PRO A 540 46.34 6.18 -9.82
CA PRO A 540 45.41 6.82 -8.89
C PRO A 540 44.43 7.78 -9.58
N THR A 541 44.56 8.00 -10.89
CA THR A 541 43.70 8.94 -11.67
C THR A 541 42.41 8.29 -12.17
N ARG A 542 42.27 6.96 -12.00
CA ARG A 542 41.09 6.21 -12.43
C ARG A 542 40.11 5.96 -11.31
N VAL A 543 38.84 5.84 -11.71
CA VAL A 543 37.79 5.28 -10.86
C VAL A 543 37.73 3.76 -11.02
N TYR A 544 37.84 3.05 -9.90
CA TYR A 544 37.79 1.59 -9.85
C TYR A 544 36.42 1.11 -9.43
N VAL A 545 35.84 0.19 -10.21
CA VAL A 545 34.51 -0.34 -9.97
C VAL A 545 34.62 -1.78 -9.46
N ASN A 546 34.07 -2.05 -8.28
CA ASN A 546 33.81 -3.42 -7.85
C ASN A 546 32.31 -3.72 -7.99
N GLN A 547 32.02 -4.98 -8.31
CA GLN A 547 30.67 -5.44 -8.60
C GLN A 547 30.28 -6.57 -7.66
N ARG A 548 29.04 -6.47 -7.16
CA ARG A 548 28.39 -7.52 -6.38
C ARG A 548 27.18 -8.10 -7.10
N TRP A 549 26.50 -7.31 -7.93
CA TRP A 549 25.38 -7.78 -8.75
C TRP A 549 25.85 -8.72 -9.85
N VAL A 550 25.22 -9.88 -9.99
CA VAL A 550 25.50 -10.89 -11.02
C VAL A 550 24.22 -11.03 -11.85
N PRO A 551 24.14 -10.45 -13.07
CA PRO A 551 22.91 -10.43 -13.85
C PRO A 551 22.24 -11.80 -14.01
N GLU A 552 23.02 -12.85 -14.29
CA GLU A 552 22.52 -14.22 -14.49
C GLU A 552 21.99 -14.90 -13.22
N VAL A 553 22.37 -14.41 -12.04
CA VAL A 553 21.91 -14.96 -10.74
C VAL A 553 20.82 -14.09 -10.13
N ASP A 554 20.97 -12.76 -10.17
CA ASP A 554 20.18 -11.85 -9.35
C ASP A 554 18.98 -11.25 -10.09
N LEU A 555 19.04 -11.11 -11.42
CA LEU A 555 17.95 -10.52 -12.22
C LEU A 555 16.73 -11.44 -12.38
N PRO A 556 16.88 -12.78 -12.58
CA PRO A 556 15.76 -13.69 -12.72
C PRO A 556 14.79 -13.67 -11.53
N ALA A 557 13.51 -13.99 -11.79
CA ALA A 557 12.45 -13.93 -10.79
C ALA A 557 12.67 -14.89 -9.60
N GLN A 558 13.32 -16.03 -9.84
CA GLN A 558 13.49 -17.15 -8.91
C GLN A 558 14.58 -16.92 -7.85
N ALA A 559 15.27 -15.78 -7.87
CA ALA A 559 16.37 -15.50 -6.94
C ALA A 559 15.85 -15.32 -5.50
N HIS A 560 16.26 -16.20 -4.59
CA HIS A 560 15.86 -16.18 -3.17
C HIS A 560 16.38 -14.95 -2.41
N HIS A 561 17.64 -14.56 -2.63
CA HIS A 561 18.29 -13.42 -1.97
C HIS A 561 19.13 -12.61 -2.96
N ARG A 562 18.90 -11.29 -3.03
CA ARG A 562 19.59 -10.37 -3.96
C ARG A 562 20.42 -9.32 -3.21
N PRO A 563 21.65 -8.98 -3.65
CA PRO A 563 22.48 -7.95 -3.01
C PRO A 563 21.82 -6.58 -3.03
N CYS A 564 21.67 -5.93 -1.87
CA CYS A 564 21.16 -4.56 -1.80
C CYS A 564 22.23 -3.54 -2.19
N LEU A 565 23.47 -3.70 -1.69
CA LEU A 565 24.65 -3.00 -2.22
C LEU A 565 25.16 -3.73 -3.45
N VAL A 566 25.14 -3.08 -4.61
CA VAL A 566 25.34 -3.73 -5.91
C VAL A 566 26.68 -3.42 -6.57
N PHE A 567 27.19 -2.21 -6.36
CA PHE A 567 28.48 -1.75 -6.89
C PHE A 567 29.13 -0.78 -5.91
N ASP A 568 30.43 -0.61 -6.05
CA ASP A 568 31.20 0.44 -5.40
C ASP A 568 32.26 0.99 -6.33
N LEU A 569 32.41 2.31 -6.28
CA LEU A 569 33.38 3.07 -7.03
C LEU A 569 34.40 3.62 -6.04
N TRP A 570 35.69 3.38 -6.28
CA TRP A 570 36.80 3.91 -5.49
C TRP A 570 37.64 4.84 -6.34
N PHE A 571 37.96 6.01 -5.82
CA PHE A 571 38.70 7.02 -6.56
C PHE A 571 39.46 7.96 -5.62
N ARG A 572 40.51 8.58 -6.16
CA ARG A 572 41.28 9.60 -5.45
C ARG A 572 40.73 10.98 -5.76
N TRP A 573 40.54 11.82 -4.74
CA TRP A 573 40.24 13.24 -4.91
C TRP A 573 40.86 14.05 -3.78
N GLY A 574 41.49 15.18 -4.08
CA GLY A 574 42.15 16.00 -3.07
C GLY A 574 43.23 15.25 -2.27
N GLY A 575 43.89 14.26 -2.89
CA GLY A 575 44.90 13.42 -2.22
C GLY A 575 44.35 12.33 -1.28
N ARG A 576 43.02 12.14 -1.22
CA ARG A 576 42.35 11.17 -0.34
C ARG A 576 41.57 10.12 -1.13
N LEU A 577 41.37 8.95 -0.53
CA LEU A 577 40.57 7.85 -1.06
C LEU A 577 39.10 8.04 -0.70
N HIS A 578 38.25 8.18 -1.70
CA HIS A 578 36.80 8.32 -1.55
C HIS A 578 36.09 7.10 -2.14
N THR A 579 34.82 6.91 -1.75
CA THR A 579 33.98 5.88 -2.38
C THR A 579 32.57 6.35 -2.66
N LEU A 580 32.01 5.91 -3.79
CA LEU A 580 30.58 5.97 -4.09
C LEU A 580 30.02 4.54 -4.11
N GLN A 581 29.21 4.22 -3.12
CA GLN A 581 28.53 2.94 -2.93
C GLN A 581 27.14 3.00 -3.58
N ILE A 582 26.80 2.02 -4.40
CA ILE A 582 25.52 2.00 -5.12
C ILE A 582 24.62 0.95 -4.46
N ALA A 583 23.49 1.42 -3.93
CA ALA A 583 22.48 0.58 -3.30
C ALA A 583 21.21 0.58 -4.16
N ARG A 584 20.80 -0.61 -4.65
CA ARG A 584 19.54 -0.75 -5.38
C ARG A 584 18.31 -0.59 -4.49
N SER A 585 18.50 -0.92 -3.21
CA SER A 585 17.53 -0.78 -2.13
C SER A 585 18.32 -0.57 -0.84
N HIS A 586 17.98 0.43 -0.03
CA HIS A 586 18.71 0.75 1.19
C HIS A 586 17.75 0.97 2.36
N ASP A 587 17.86 0.13 3.38
CA ASP A 587 17.21 0.35 4.68
C ASP A 587 17.99 1.45 5.40
N VAL A 588 17.43 2.66 5.47
CA VAL A 588 18.10 3.83 6.04
C VAL A 588 18.17 3.72 7.55
N TYR A 589 17.15 3.17 8.22
CA TYR A 589 17.17 3.01 9.67
C TYR A 589 18.15 1.92 10.10
N GLY A 590 17.96 0.70 9.59
CA GLY A 590 18.73 -0.47 10.02
C GLY A 590 20.03 -0.68 9.24
N GLY A 591 20.04 -0.43 7.94
CA GLY A 591 21.16 -0.82 7.05
C GLY A 591 22.24 0.23 6.87
N LEU A 592 21.88 1.51 6.73
CA LEU A 592 22.82 2.57 6.35
C LEU A 592 23.98 2.73 7.35
N PRO A 593 23.76 2.84 8.68
CA PRO A 593 24.88 2.98 9.62
C PRO A 593 25.82 1.77 9.62
N GLN A 594 25.27 0.55 9.66
CA GLN A 594 26.06 -0.68 9.62
C GLN A 594 26.87 -0.80 8.31
N ASN A 595 26.25 -0.52 7.16
CA ASN A 595 26.94 -0.54 5.87
C ASN A 595 28.08 0.49 5.85
N ALA A 596 27.84 1.73 6.27
CA ALA A 596 28.85 2.80 6.28
C ALA A 596 30.07 2.41 7.13
N LEU A 597 29.83 1.97 8.36
CA LEU A 597 30.88 1.58 9.30
C LEU A 597 31.63 0.32 8.85
N GLY A 598 30.90 -0.69 8.33
CA GLY A 598 31.50 -1.90 7.78
C GLY A 598 32.42 -1.61 6.60
N ILE A 599 31.97 -0.78 5.66
CA ILE A 599 32.77 -0.38 4.49
C ILE A 599 34.00 0.42 4.91
N ALA A 600 33.83 1.39 5.81
CA ALA A 600 34.93 2.21 6.31
C ALA A 600 35.99 1.37 7.03
N ARG A 601 35.58 0.51 7.97
CA ARG A 601 36.49 -0.29 8.82
C ARG A 601 37.06 -1.53 8.12
N GLY A 602 36.32 -2.10 7.18
CA GLY A 602 36.73 -3.27 6.38
C GLY A 602 37.48 -2.85 5.11
N TRP A 603 36.73 -2.63 4.04
CA TRP A 603 37.29 -2.39 2.70
C TRP A 603 38.11 -1.11 2.59
N ALA A 604 37.61 0.03 3.08
CA ALA A 604 38.29 1.31 2.91
C ALA A 604 39.65 1.31 3.62
N GLN A 605 39.72 0.80 4.85
CA GLN A 605 40.98 0.64 5.58
C GLN A 605 41.95 -0.31 4.86
N ALA A 606 41.47 -1.42 4.28
CA ALA A 606 42.31 -2.33 3.50
C ALA A 606 42.90 -1.62 2.26
N LEU A 607 42.09 -0.87 1.53
CA LEU A 607 42.50 -0.10 0.36
C LEU A 607 43.43 1.06 0.71
N ALA A 608 43.18 1.77 1.80
CA ALA A 608 44.07 2.83 2.30
C ALA A 608 45.45 2.28 2.64
N ARG A 609 45.53 1.11 3.30
CA ARG A 609 46.80 0.43 3.58
C ARG A 609 47.53 0.01 2.30
N ALA A 610 46.80 -0.51 1.31
CA ALA A 610 47.39 -0.97 0.05
C ALA A 610 47.87 0.17 -0.86
N SER A 611 47.12 1.28 -0.91
CA SER A 611 47.39 2.44 -1.79
C SER A 611 48.24 3.53 -1.14
N GLY A 612 48.34 3.55 0.19
CA GLY A 612 48.99 4.62 0.94
C GLY A 612 48.18 5.94 1.00
N LEU A 613 46.96 5.96 0.48
CA LEU A 613 46.09 7.13 0.52
C LEU A 613 45.40 7.26 1.89
N ALA A 614 45.29 8.51 2.38
CA ALA A 614 44.44 8.80 3.52
C ALA A 614 42.96 8.63 3.14
N LEU A 615 42.13 8.19 4.10
CA LEU A 615 40.69 8.08 3.89
C LEU A 615 40.05 9.46 3.68
N GLY A 616 39.11 9.54 2.75
CA GLY A 616 38.24 10.68 2.51
C GLY A 616 36.79 10.32 2.83
N ASP A 617 35.86 10.81 2.02
CA ASP A 617 34.43 10.72 2.27
C ASP A 617 33.80 9.45 1.67
N LEU A 618 32.67 9.04 2.25
CA LEU A 618 31.83 7.97 1.74
C LEU A 618 30.52 8.56 1.23
N TRP A 619 30.15 8.19 0.01
CA TRP A 619 28.86 8.50 -0.58
C TRP A 619 28.06 7.23 -0.83
N PHE A 620 26.77 7.22 -0.49
CA PHE A 620 25.83 6.22 -0.98
C PHE A 620 24.93 6.82 -2.05
N CYS A 621 24.89 6.25 -3.26
CA CYS A 621 23.78 6.42 -4.18
C CYS A 621 22.72 5.36 -3.87
N SER A 622 21.71 5.72 -3.09
CA SER A 622 20.62 4.83 -2.70
C SER A 622 19.42 5.04 -3.61
N ILE A 623 19.33 4.23 -4.66
CA ILE A 623 18.36 4.38 -5.75
C ILE A 623 16.92 4.18 -5.24
N SER A 624 16.70 3.19 -4.39
CA SER A 624 15.48 3.08 -3.57
C SER A 624 15.93 3.06 -2.12
N ASN A 625 15.47 4.01 -1.31
CA ASN A 625 15.81 4.05 0.12
C ASN A 625 14.56 4.20 0.96
N ASN A 626 14.54 3.57 2.13
CA ASN A 626 13.35 3.48 2.95
C ASN A 626 13.62 3.16 4.42
N PHE A 627 12.58 3.27 5.25
CA PHE A 627 12.47 2.57 6.54
C PHE A 627 11.10 1.88 6.64
N ARG A 628 10.98 0.82 7.47
CA ARG A 628 9.71 0.10 7.63
C ARG A 628 8.79 0.87 8.58
N VAL A 629 7.59 1.21 8.12
CA VAL A 629 6.64 2.00 8.92
C VAL A 629 6.06 1.15 10.06
N GLY A 630 5.85 -0.15 9.83
CA GLY A 630 5.34 -1.07 10.86
C GLY A 630 6.35 -1.35 11.98
N ASP A 631 7.61 -1.56 11.61
CA ASP A 631 8.62 -2.07 12.55
C ASP A 631 9.50 -0.96 13.15
N ASP A 632 9.88 0.04 12.34
CA ASP A 632 10.94 0.98 12.69
C ASP A 632 10.41 2.35 13.13
N ALA A 633 9.14 2.68 12.87
CA ALA A 633 8.64 4.06 13.01
C ALA A 633 8.83 4.66 14.43
N GLU A 634 8.62 3.89 15.49
CA GLU A 634 8.84 4.40 16.85
C GLU A 634 10.33 4.56 17.17
N ASN A 635 11.18 3.66 16.68
CA ASN A 635 12.62 3.78 16.86
C ASN A 635 13.17 5.00 16.09
N VAL A 636 12.66 5.23 14.88
CA VAL A 636 12.95 6.44 14.10
C VAL A 636 12.54 7.69 14.87
N ARG A 637 11.33 7.74 15.46
CA ARG A 637 10.90 8.86 16.31
C ARG A 637 11.78 9.05 17.54
N ARG A 638 12.29 7.97 18.13
CA ARG A 638 13.22 8.05 19.26
C ARG A 638 14.57 8.61 18.83
N ALA A 639 15.15 8.10 17.75
CA ALA A 639 16.43 8.60 17.21
C ALA A 639 16.36 10.09 16.89
N LEU A 640 15.29 10.54 16.21
CA LEU A 640 15.10 11.94 15.84
C LEU A 640 14.88 12.88 17.03
N ARG A 641 14.54 12.36 18.22
CA ARG A 641 14.46 13.16 19.46
C ARG A 641 15.81 13.32 20.17
N GLY A 642 16.75 12.39 19.96
CA GLY A 642 18.08 12.43 20.57
C GLY A 642 18.94 13.58 20.02
N GLY A 643 18.84 13.83 18.71
CA GLY A 643 19.68 14.81 18.02
C GLY A 643 21.04 14.23 17.63
N VAL A 644 21.94 15.08 17.15
CA VAL A 644 23.29 14.69 16.72
C VAL A 644 24.26 14.78 17.90
N HIS A 645 25.00 13.70 18.15
CA HIS A 645 25.97 13.58 19.24
C HIS A 645 27.40 13.37 18.74
N ALA A 646 27.55 12.80 17.55
CA ALA A 646 28.85 12.63 16.90
C ALA A 646 29.52 13.98 16.58
N ALA A 647 30.85 14.03 16.74
CA ALA A 647 31.63 15.22 16.41
C ALA A 647 31.51 15.56 14.91
N PRO A 648 31.35 16.85 14.57
CA PRO A 648 31.25 17.27 13.18
C PRO A 648 32.61 17.22 12.49
N HIS A 649 32.58 16.80 11.23
CA HIS A 649 33.69 16.72 10.30
C HIS A 649 33.34 17.50 9.02
N VAL A 650 34.37 18.10 8.43
CA VAL A 650 34.24 18.84 7.18
C VAL A 650 34.37 17.86 6.01
N PRO A 651 33.39 17.79 5.08
CA PRO A 651 33.51 17.01 3.87
C PRO A 651 34.76 17.40 3.07
N THR A 652 35.49 16.39 2.61
CA THR A 652 36.68 16.54 1.75
C THR A 652 36.35 16.40 0.27
N LEU A 653 35.14 15.94 -0.06
CA LEU A 653 34.56 15.91 -1.38
C LEU A 653 33.51 17.03 -1.54
N PRO A 654 33.52 17.76 -2.67
CA PRO A 654 32.40 18.64 -3.00
C PRO A 654 31.08 17.87 -3.05
N ALA A 655 30.04 18.40 -2.40
CA ALA A 655 28.72 17.79 -2.45
C ALA A 655 28.20 17.78 -3.90
N PRO A 656 27.65 16.65 -4.39
CA PRO A 656 26.99 16.59 -5.68
C PRO A 656 25.87 17.62 -5.72
N ARG A 657 25.67 18.23 -6.90
CA ARG A 657 24.48 19.03 -7.17
C ARG A 657 23.53 18.24 -8.04
N VAL A 658 22.24 18.40 -7.76
CA VAL A 658 21.16 17.84 -8.57
C VAL A 658 20.69 18.94 -9.49
N GLU A 659 20.90 18.74 -10.78
CA GLU A 659 20.38 19.58 -11.84
C GLU A 659 19.09 18.96 -12.35
N VAL A 660 17.96 19.65 -12.14
CA VAL A 660 16.72 19.32 -12.83
C VAL A 660 16.82 19.90 -14.23
N VAL A 661 16.71 19.05 -15.25
CA VAL A 661 16.88 19.43 -16.65
C VAL A 661 15.70 18.95 -17.49
N GLU A 662 15.35 19.74 -18.49
CA GLU A 662 14.50 19.28 -19.59
C GLU A 662 15.24 18.21 -20.39
N GLU A 663 14.50 17.29 -20.99
CA GLU A 663 15.07 16.17 -21.75
C GLU A 663 16.05 16.65 -22.83
N ASP A 664 15.68 17.68 -23.58
CA ASP A 664 16.49 18.23 -24.69
C ASP A 664 17.74 18.99 -24.22
N ALA A 665 17.77 19.42 -22.94
CA ALA A 665 18.88 20.16 -22.34
C ALA A 665 20.00 19.27 -21.79
N CYS A 666 19.87 17.93 -21.88
CA CYS A 666 20.81 16.97 -21.27
C CYS A 666 22.26 17.01 -21.79
N ARG A 667 22.57 17.85 -22.79
CA ARG A 667 23.88 17.90 -23.47
C ARG A 667 24.85 18.96 -22.94
N SER A 668 24.41 19.90 -22.10
CA SER A 668 25.25 21.01 -21.64
C SER A 668 25.12 21.30 -20.15
N GLY A 669 26.25 21.33 -19.45
CA GLY A 669 26.32 21.76 -18.05
C GLY A 669 27.67 21.41 -17.43
N GLY A 670 28.40 22.43 -16.96
CA GLY A 670 29.60 22.29 -16.17
C GLY A 670 29.27 22.44 -14.69
N ALA A 671 29.60 21.43 -13.89
CA ALA A 671 29.49 21.44 -12.44
C ALA A 671 30.88 21.22 -11.83
N GLU A 672 31.16 21.87 -10.70
CA GLU A 672 32.39 21.69 -9.92
C GLU A 672 32.28 20.41 -9.08
N GLY A 673 33.01 19.35 -9.43
CA GLY A 673 33.17 18.16 -8.60
C GLY A 673 33.11 16.82 -9.34
N PRO A 674 33.47 15.71 -8.66
CA PRO A 674 33.60 14.39 -9.29
C PRO A 674 32.27 13.65 -9.49
N ILE A 675 31.19 14.02 -8.80
CA ILE A 675 29.87 13.39 -8.92
C ILE A 675 28.85 14.45 -9.37
N ARG A 676 28.16 14.16 -10.48
CA ARG A 676 27.15 15.03 -11.08
C ARG A 676 25.83 14.29 -11.19
N VAL A 677 24.72 14.93 -10.83
CA VAL A 677 23.40 14.31 -10.89
C VAL A 677 22.49 15.15 -11.78
N ARG A 678 21.94 14.54 -12.82
CA ARG A 678 20.90 15.13 -13.65
C ARG A 678 19.60 14.38 -13.48
N HIS A 679 18.52 15.10 -13.25
CA HIS A 679 17.20 14.55 -13.09
C HIS A 679 16.25 15.12 -14.13
N ILE A 680 15.59 14.25 -14.88
CA ILE A 680 14.53 14.60 -15.84
C ILE A 680 13.22 14.18 -15.19
N ILE A 681 12.37 15.15 -14.85
CA ILE A 681 11.14 14.92 -14.09
C ILE A 681 10.13 14.09 -14.89
N ASP A 682 9.96 14.42 -16.17
CA ASP A 682 9.05 13.71 -17.07
C ASP A 682 9.72 13.44 -18.40
N VAL A 683 9.99 12.17 -18.69
CA VAL A 683 10.56 11.75 -19.97
C VAL A 683 9.43 11.72 -20.99
N ALA A 684 9.60 12.39 -22.13
CA ALA A 684 8.52 12.49 -23.10
C ALA A 684 8.15 11.11 -23.68
N ALA A 685 6.85 10.78 -23.66
CA ALA A 685 6.33 9.59 -24.31
C ALA A 685 6.36 9.76 -25.84
N ARG A 686 7.18 8.95 -26.52
CA ARG A 686 7.23 8.90 -27.98
C ARG A 686 7.60 7.50 -28.48
N PRO A 687 7.16 7.10 -29.68
CA PRO A 687 7.56 5.84 -30.29
C PRO A 687 9.09 5.78 -30.44
N VAL A 688 9.66 4.62 -30.13
CA VAL A 688 11.08 4.30 -30.30
C VAL A 688 11.20 2.92 -30.96
N GLY A 689 12.39 2.65 -31.51
CA GLY A 689 12.70 1.35 -32.10
C GLY A 689 12.76 0.20 -31.08
N THR A 690 13.15 -0.97 -31.56
CA THR A 690 13.46 -2.13 -30.73
C THR A 690 14.72 -1.90 -29.90
N ALA A 691 14.89 -2.64 -28.79
CA ALA A 691 16.12 -2.57 -28.00
C ALA A 691 17.39 -2.83 -28.83
N ASP A 692 17.30 -3.70 -29.83
CA ASP A 692 18.39 -4.03 -30.75
C ASP A 692 18.79 -2.84 -31.64
N GLU A 693 17.81 -2.13 -32.18
CA GLU A 693 18.00 -0.91 -32.98
C GLU A 693 18.55 0.25 -32.13
N ILE A 694 18.02 0.43 -30.92
CA ILE A 694 18.45 1.48 -29.97
C ILE A 694 19.92 1.29 -29.59
N LEU A 695 20.35 0.05 -29.34
CA LEU A 695 21.71 -0.27 -28.89
C LEU A 695 22.69 -0.48 -30.06
N ALA A 696 22.26 -0.38 -31.31
CA ALA A 696 23.08 -0.67 -32.49
C ALA A 696 24.35 0.19 -32.58
N ALA A 697 24.27 1.46 -32.14
CA ALA A 697 25.41 2.38 -32.10
C ALA A 697 26.42 2.08 -30.99
N THR A 698 26.11 1.15 -30.07
CA THR A 698 26.94 0.78 -28.91
C THR A 698 27.09 -0.75 -28.84
N PRO A 699 27.91 -1.38 -29.71
CA PRO A 699 27.98 -2.84 -29.84
C PRO A 699 28.24 -3.59 -28.52
N ILE A 700 29.11 -3.05 -27.66
CA ILE A 700 29.42 -3.65 -26.36
C ILE A 700 28.18 -3.63 -25.44
N LEU A 701 27.42 -2.53 -25.39
CA LEU A 701 26.18 -2.47 -24.61
C LEU A 701 25.12 -3.39 -25.19
N ARG A 702 24.99 -3.45 -26.52
CA ARG A 702 24.06 -4.35 -27.21
C ARG A 702 24.34 -5.80 -26.84
N GLU A 703 25.58 -6.24 -26.95
CA GLU A 703 26.00 -7.60 -26.58
C GLU A 703 25.71 -7.85 -25.09
N ARG A 704 26.13 -6.96 -24.20
CA ARG A 704 26.07 -7.21 -22.76
C ARG A 704 24.69 -7.01 -22.14
N LEU A 705 23.77 -6.27 -22.77
CA LEU A 705 22.40 -6.13 -22.27
C LEU A 705 21.41 -7.11 -22.90
N LEU A 706 21.58 -7.46 -24.18
CA LEU A 706 20.66 -8.36 -24.90
C LEU A 706 21.13 -9.82 -24.93
N ARG A 707 22.43 -10.06 -24.72
CA ARG A 707 23.05 -11.39 -24.75
C ARG A 707 24.18 -11.50 -23.73
N TYR A 708 23.90 -11.15 -22.48
CA TYR A 708 24.89 -11.22 -21.40
C TYR A 708 25.45 -12.65 -21.30
N ARG A 709 26.77 -12.78 -21.52
CA ARG A 709 27.51 -14.05 -21.63
C ARG A 709 26.93 -15.04 -22.65
N GLY A 710 26.24 -14.52 -23.67
CA GLY A 710 25.63 -15.31 -24.75
C GLY A 710 24.26 -15.92 -24.43
N GLU A 711 23.77 -15.79 -23.21
CA GLU A 711 22.62 -16.58 -22.72
C GLU A 711 21.45 -15.72 -22.19
N LEU A 712 21.73 -14.58 -21.55
CA LEU A 712 20.71 -13.77 -20.88
C LEU A 712 20.38 -12.48 -21.65
N ASP A 713 19.12 -12.35 -22.07
CA ASP A 713 18.55 -11.06 -22.45
C ASP A 713 18.00 -10.35 -21.22
N GLN A 714 18.78 -9.38 -20.70
CA GLN A 714 18.41 -8.65 -19.49
C GLN A 714 17.20 -7.73 -19.74
N VAL A 715 17.08 -7.16 -20.94
CA VAL A 715 15.99 -6.23 -21.30
C VAL A 715 14.66 -6.99 -21.38
N ALA A 716 14.64 -8.12 -22.10
CA ALA A 716 13.46 -8.97 -22.18
C ALA A 716 13.05 -9.50 -20.80
N THR A 717 14.03 -9.87 -19.96
CA THR A 717 13.77 -10.31 -18.58
C THR A 717 13.11 -9.22 -17.75
N VAL A 718 13.59 -7.97 -17.83
CA VAL A 718 12.96 -6.85 -17.12
C VAL A 718 11.54 -6.57 -17.63
N ILE A 719 11.32 -6.59 -18.94
CA ILE A 719 9.98 -6.38 -19.53
C ILE A 719 9.00 -7.44 -19.01
N ALA A 720 9.41 -8.72 -19.01
CA ALA A 720 8.57 -9.81 -18.52
C ALA A 720 8.19 -9.61 -17.04
N ARG A 721 9.16 -9.24 -16.20
CA ARG A 721 8.92 -8.98 -14.78
C ARG A 721 8.00 -7.78 -14.54
N LEU A 722 8.18 -6.70 -15.31
CA LEU A 722 7.31 -5.52 -15.22
C LEU A 722 5.85 -5.82 -15.61
N ARG A 723 5.61 -6.69 -16.60
CA ARG A 723 4.26 -7.13 -16.95
C ARG A 723 3.60 -7.89 -15.80
N THR A 724 4.33 -8.82 -15.18
CA THR A 724 3.83 -9.53 -13.98
C THR A 724 3.53 -8.56 -12.83
N GLU A 725 4.38 -7.55 -12.60
CA GLU A 725 4.11 -6.51 -11.59
C GLU A 725 2.89 -5.63 -11.92
N ALA A 726 2.56 -5.45 -13.20
CA ALA A 726 1.39 -4.68 -13.64
C ALA A 726 0.09 -5.48 -13.44
N GLU A 727 0.10 -6.79 -13.65
CA GLU A 727 -1.05 -7.69 -13.48
C GLU A 727 -1.45 -7.90 -12.01
N ALA A 728 -0.53 -7.69 -11.06
CA ALA A 728 -0.76 -7.88 -9.62
C ALA A 728 -1.37 -6.65 -8.89
N ASP A 729 -2.12 -5.80 -9.60
CA ASP A 729 -2.79 -4.58 -9.09
C ASP A 729 -1.89 -3.60 -8.31
N GLY A 730 -0.57 -3.64 -8.51
CA GLY A 730 0.36 -2.70 -7.86
C GLY A 730 0.54 -2.87 -6.35
N ARG A 731 0.15 -4.02 -5.79
CA ARG A 731 0.37 -4.30 -4.34
C ARG A 731 1.84 -4.57 -4.00
N GLU A 732 2.66 -4.89 -5.00
CA GLU A 732 4.07 -5.24 -4.83
C GLU A 732 4.94 -4.64 -5.96
N HIS A 733 5.99 -3.89 -5.61
CA HIS A 733 6.95 -3.32 -6.55
C HIS A 733 8.34 -3.94 -6.36
N SER A 734 9.06 -4.22 -7.44
CA SER A 734 10.40 -4.79 -7.32
C SER A 734 11.54 -3.77 -7.37
N ASN A 735 12.33 -3.74 -6.30
CA ASN A 735 13.59 -2.98 -6.23
C ASN A 735 14.78 -3.75 -6.84
N SER A 736 14.56 -4.62 -7.83
CA SER A 736 15.58 -5.52 -8.38
C SER A 736 15.65 -5.57 -9.90
N LEU A 737 14.97 -4.66 -10.59
CA LEU A 737 15.09 -4.50 -12.04
C LEU A 737 16.36 -3.72 -12.34
N LEU A 738 17.51 -4.38 -12.28
CA LEU A 738 18.83 -3.79 -12.47
C LEU A 738 19.51 -4.40 -13.68
N LEU A 739 19.70 -3.59 -14.72
CA LEU A 739 20.49 -3.93 -15.89
C LEU A 739 21.95 -3.53 -15.63
N SER A 740 22.90 -4.41 -15.96
CA SER A 740 24.32 -4.09 -15.89
C SER A 740 25.06 -4.70 -17.08
N PRO A 741 25.83 -3.90 -17.84
CA PRO A 741 26.74 -4.42 -18.84
C PRO A 741 28.10 -4.83 -18.25
N ARG A 742 28.32 -4.75 -16.94
CA ARG A 742 29.62 -5.05 -16.33
C ARG A 742 29.79 -6.53 -16.04
N ASP A 743 30.97 -7.06 -16.35
CA ASP A 743 31.42 -8.40 -15.98
C ASP A 743 32.88 -8.30 -15.49
N PRO A 744 33.15 -8.43 -14.18
CA PRO A 744 34.49 -8.27 -13.63
C PRO A 744 35.52 -9.22 -14.25
N ARG A 745 35.07 -10.38 -14.74
CA ARG A 745 35.96 -11.39 -15.34
C ARG A 745 36.51 -10.95 -16.69
N VAL A 746 35.73 -10.18 -17.44
CA VAL A 746 36.07 -9.70 -18.79
C VAL A 746 36.61 -8.27 -18.76
N ASP A 747 36.04 -7.41 -17.91
CA ASP A 747 36.41 -5.99 -17.79
C ASP A 747 37.84 -5.77 -17.28
N ARG A 748 38.47 -6.80 -16.68
CA ARG A 748 39.86 -6.75 -16.24
C ARG A 748 40.87 -6.59 -17.38
N SER A 749 40.53 -7.03 -18.59
CA SER A 749 41.46 -7.10 -19.74
C SER A 749 40.97 -6.37 -21.00
N ALA A 750 39.84 -5.66 -20.93
CA ALA A 750 39.18 -5.02 -22.07
C ALA A 750 38.67 -3.60 -21.73
N ALA A 751 38.22 -2.86 -22.75
CA ALA A 751 37.59 -1.55 -22.57
C ALA A 751 36.24 -1.70 -21.86
N ALA A 752 36.14 -1.11 -20.66
CA ALA A 752 34.92 -1.07 -19.88
C ALA A 752 33.90 -0.08 -20.45
N THR A 753 32.60 -0.41 -20.37
CA THR A 753 31.53 0.48 -20.83
C THR A 753 31.33 1.67 -19.87
N PRO A 754 30.97 2.87 -20.36
CA PRO A 754 30.66 4.01 -19.49
C PRO A 754 29.46 3.72 -18.56
N LEU A 755 28.50 2.90 -18.98
CA LEU A 755 27.41 2.45 -18.11
C LEU A 755 27.92 1.44 -17.06
N VAL A 756 27.68 1.74 -15.78
CA VAL A 756 27.87 0.80 -14.66
C VAL A 756 26.61 -0.01 -14.45
N CYS A 757 25.46 0.65 -14.25
CA CYS A 757 24.16 0.01 -14.16
C CYS A 757 23.01 0.96 -14.49
N LEU A 758 21.88 0.39 -14.93
CA LEU A 758 20.60 1.07 -15.12
C LEU A 758 19.55 0.35 -14.26
N GLN A 759 19.10 0.99 -13.19
CA GLN A 759 18.00 0.50 -12.38
C GLN A 759 16.69 1.06 -12.88
N LEU A 760 15.70 0.20 -13.02
CA LEU A 760 14.34 0.52 -13.42
C LEU A 760 13.41 0.27 -12.24
N ARG A 761 12.35 1.07 -12.15
CA ARG A 761 11.35 0.91 -11.10
C ARG A 761 9.99 1.38 -11.56
N ARG A 762 8.98 0.53 -11.40
CA ARG A 762 7.58 0.94 -11.49
C ARG A 762 7.17 1.61 -10.18
N GLN A 763 6.67 2.83 -10.26
CA GLN A 763 6.16 3.58 -9.12
C GLN A 763 5.09 4.54 -9.60
N LEU A 764 3.94 4.57 -8.93
CA LEU A 764 2.79 5.42 -9.28
C LEU A 764 2.41 5.30 -10.77
N GLY A 765 2.26 4.06 -11.26
CA GLY A 765 1.90 3.77 -12.66
C GLY A 765 2.96 4.10 -13.73
N ARG A 766 4.11 4.66 -13.34
CA ARG A 766 5.17 5.11 -14.26
C ARG A 766 6.47 4.33 -14.08
N LEU A 767 7.26 4.20 -15.14
CA LEU A 767 8.56 3.54 -15.15
C LEU A 767 9.66 4.58 -14.99
N HIS A 768 10.32 4.58 -13.84
CA HIS A 768 11.43 5.46 -13.50
C HIS A 768 12.76 4.75 -13.69
N ALA A 769 13.79 5.51 -14.06
CA ALA A 769 15.13 4.98 -14.32
C ALA A 769 16.21 5.74 -13.56
N ALA A 770 17.21 5.04 -13.04
CA ALA A 770 18.41 5.62 -12.47
C ALA A 770 19.65 4.94 -13.08
N ALA A 771 20.51 5.71 -13.72
CA ALA A 771 21.71 5.23 -14.38
C ALA A 771 22.96 5.76 -13.68
N ILE A 772 23.92 4.87 -13.43
CA ILE A 772 25.26 5.24 -12.98
C ILE A 772 26.19 5.17 -14.19
N LEU A 773 26.83 6.30 -14.50
CA LEU A 773 27.69 6.46 -15.66
C LEU A 773 29.09 6.93 -15.23
N LEU A 774 30.11 6.42 -15.91
CA LEU A 774 31.52 6.66 -15.59
C LEU A 774 32.26 7.27 -16.79
N GLY A 775 33.12 8.23 -16.51
CA GLY A 775 34.10 8.76 -17.47
C GLY A 775 33.55 9.87 -18.38
N PRO A 776 34.40 10.44 -19.25
CA PRO A 776 34.07 11.62 -20.05
C PRO A 776 33.05 11.37 -21.15
N GLU A 777 32.96 10.14 -21.66
CA GLU A 777 32.02 9.74 -22.72
C GLU A 777 30.61 9.43 -22.18
N ALA A 778 30.45 9.32 -20.85
CA ALA A 778 29.19 9.02 -20.18
C ALA A 778 27.99 9.86 -20.67
N PRO A 779 28.08 11.20 -20.82
CA PRO A 779 26.93 12.00 -21.24
C PRO A 779 26.40 11.66 -22.64
N ALA A 780 27.21 11.05 -23.52
CA ALA A 780 26.79 10.66 -24.85
C ALA A 780 25.79 9.48 -24.84
N LEU A 781 25.75 8.70 -23.75
CA LEU A 781 24.82 7.56 -23.62
C LEU A 781 23.42 7.95 -23.16
N THR A 782 23.23 9.16 -22.61
CA THR A 782 21.94 9.60 -22.05
C THR A 782 20.77 9.42 -23.02
N PRO A 783 20.83 9.85 -24.31
CA PRO A 783 19.73 9.65 -25.24
C PRO A 783 19.40 8.16 -25.47
N THR A 784 20.42 7.32 -25.62
CA THR A 784 20.25 5.87 -25.81
C THR A 784 19.55 5.22 -24.61
N LEU A 785 19.89 5.63 -23.40
CA LEU A 785 19.29 5.09 -22.17
C LEU A 785 17.85 5.56 -21.97
N LEU A 786 17.52 6.79 -22.38
CA LEU A 786 16.14 7.29 -22.40
C LEU A 786 15.29 6.51 -23.40
N ASP A 787 15.80 6.26 -24.60
CA ASP A 787 15.10 5.45 -25.60
C ASP A 787 14.94 4.00 -25.13
N LEU A 788 15.94 3.44 -24.44
CA LEU A 788 15.83 2.11 -23.83
C LEU A 788 14.74 2.09 -22.73
N GLN A 789 14.68 3.10 -21.87
CA GLN A 789 13.60 3.23 -20.86
C GLN A 789 12.22 3.30 -21.53
N ARG A 790 12.06 4.10 -22.59
CA ARG A 790 10.80 4.18 -23.37
C ARG A 790 10.42 2.85 -23.98
N HIS A 791 11.39 2.15 -24.57
CA HIS A 791 11.16 0.84 -25.16
C HIS A 791 10.64 -0.14 -24.11
N ILE A 792 11.30 -0.21 -22.94
CA ILE A 792 10.90 -1.08 -21.83
C ILE A 792 9.51 -0.70 -21.30
N ALA A 793 9.25 0.60 -21.10
CA ALA A 793 7.95 1.10 -20.64
C ALA A 793 6.83 0.70 -21.61
N THR A 794 7.02 0.97 -22.90
CA THR A 794 6.06 0.66 -23.96
C THR A 794 5.83 -0.85 -24.07
N ALA A 795 6.90 -1.65 -24.08
CA ALA A 795 6.81 -3.10 -24.16
C ALA A 795 6.13 -3.71 -22.93
N ALA A 796 6.27 -3.09 -21.76
CA ALA A 796 5.60 -3.53 -20.53
C ALA A 796 4.19 -2.94 -20.35
N ALA A 797 3.69 -2.11 -21.28
CA ALA A 797 2.42 -1.38 -21.16
C ALA A 797 2.36 -0.46 -19.92
N ILE A 798 3.47 0.21 -19.61
CA ILE A 798 3.62 1.15 -18.49
C ILE A 798 3.95 2.54 -19.05
N PHE A 799 3.46 3.60 -18.40
CA PHE A 799 3.84 4.96 -18.78
C PHE A 799 5.31 5.22 -18.46
N VAL A 800 6.03 5.90 -19.35
CA VAL A 800 7.38 6.35 -19.01
C VAL A 800 7.33 7.43 -17.93
N GLY A 801 8.27 7.39 -16.99
CA GLY A 801 8.36 8.33 -15.86
C GLY A 801 9.62 9.20 -15.92
N SER A 802 10.22 9.44 -14.76
CA SER A 802 11.45 10.23 -14.62
C SER A 802 12.70 9.42 -14.93
N ALA A 803 13.81 10.12 -15.20
CA ALA A 803 15.12 9.52 -15.36
C ALA A 803 16.17 10.29 -14.57
N THR A 804 17.05 9.57 -13.87
CA THR A 804 18.17 10.15 -13.13
C THR A 804 19.48 9.61 -13.65
N PHE A 805 20.40 10.50 -14.00
CA PHE A 805 21.74 10.14 -14.46
C PHE A 805 22.77 10.65 -13.46
N ILE A 806 23.52 9.73 -12.85
CA ILE A 806 24.60 10.01 -11.92
C ILE A 806 25.91 9.77 -12.65
N HIS A 807 26.61 10.85 -12.99
CA HIS A 807 27.86 10.80 -13.70
C HIS A 807 29.01 10.96 -12.72
N VAL A 808 29.90 9.98 -12.69
CA VAL A 808 31.15 10.05 -11.95
C VAL A 808 32.27 10.35 -12.94
N ALA A 809 32.89 11.52 -12.79
CA ALA A 809 34.03 11.93 -13.60
C ALA A 809 35.30 11.25 -13.10
N ASP A 810 36.26 11.05 -14.01
CA ASP A 810 37.63 10.75 -13.58
C ASP A 810 38.18 11.98 -12.83
N PRO A 811 38.94 11.77 -11.74
CA PRO A 811 39.59 12.87 -11.04
C PRO A 811 40.57 13.62 -11.97
N PRO A 812 40.74 14.95 -11.77
CA PRO A 812 41.72 15.72 -12.52
C PRO A 812 43.13 15.18 -12.23
N GLU A 813 43.99 15.24 -13.26
CA GLU A 813 45.42 14.85 -13.18
C GLU A 813 46.17 15.55 -12.04
#